data_AF-A0A941ENM1-F1
#
_entry.id   AF-A0A941ENM1-F1
#
_cell.length_a   1.000
_cell.length_b   1.000
_cell.length_c   1.000
_cell.angle_alpha   90.00
_cell.angle_beta   90.00
_cell.angle_gamma   90.00
#
_symmetry.space_group_name_H-M   'P 1'
#
loop_
_entity.id
_entity.type
_entity.pdbx_description
1 polymer ?
#
loop_
_entity_poly.entity_id
_entity_poly.type
_entity_poly.pdbx_seq_one_letter_code
_entity_poly.pdbx_strand_id
1 'polypeptide(L)'
;MGTNSKSTHQSYVTAPTAPTEAAVLPPGAGQAVLDPDLLSPAILAGLEGLEIGGAGAGPEAVEPEQPVPEPVPAPEPEPEPEPEPEAESEPVDETPAEDPEPEPAEDPPDVALDAEAIAQQELWQEAATPLPEELPVGKAFGVPVMVGGLELQDSAVTLMSYADGEGSREVLMATVSPEAEAALLDALSVSGVKMIPVESTEVVQARLATDKLLQIDEKMAKAAKAANGKFKHGEKMDETCWAAFNAAVDAVNQASQQATTMAGEDPATAQAVASMVEHYQATTAAIYKQNEDPQPYLSGGKVPHTTPFLYPTEQVVTTMVPAPPEEAGIGQLPASLRNASRIKASMDADGGVHWDGKSRTDATGDAKAKEYVVDLGEGYSGVYRPHHAPEGHGQVPFSMRGQLEITAPAGPGHGQTLVGKLAALNLPAAPAGAAEAELTYLKANITAQGLAGDAGVSSALSAGAQLTEMHVQELFHAEAHRAVGLDAHGLDALAREFQARGAKAAVPAHTALLREAVANATGHASGDALAQSPGYQPTPQATAGWLSWSRFDVTGDPQKMEASFKNRALTHTGKAQSVKEMLRTGFLASTERRRTMGVAKVGMSEGPDMTTGGANSVFLRVKSDKTAFTHGHGITLVWDKPAAMFADASVYGYNSDMFGAINPQSKNLSSMTRDPHQMAKFTAGDNEVMFRNGLDLHGTAAPSRIITSSAEQRTEVLEIFKAQGITHLGGTPVEQIVKQGG
;
A
#
# COMPACT_ATOMS: atom_id res chain seq x y z
N MET A 1 33.73 -25.59 -23.73
CA MET A 1 32.94 -26.69 -23.17
C MET A 1 31.92 -26.03 -22.23
N GLY A 2 30.73 -25.63 -22.69
CA GLY A 2 29.57 -26.48 -23.00
C GLY A 2 29.00 -26.98 -21.66
N THR A 3 27.89 -26.46 -21.13
CA THR A 3 26.52 -26.77 -21.58
C THR A 3 25.51 -25.63 -21.42
N ASN A 4 24.79 -25.37 -22.52
CA ASN A 4 23.50 -24.68 -22.59
C ASN A 4 22.41 -25.47 -21.85
N SER A 5 21.45 -24.78 -21.24
CA SER A 5 20.05 -25.23 -21.28
C SER A 5 19.14 -24.02 -21.48
N LYS A 6 18.50 -23.98 -22.64
CA LYS A 6 17.40 -23.07 -22.99
C LYS A 6 16.11 -23.72 -22.51
N SER A 7 15.33 -23.06 -21.65
CA SER A 7 13.93 -23.40 -21.46
C SER A 7 13.07 -22.40 -22.23
N THR A 8 12.48 -22.89 -23.31
CA THR A 8 11.48 -22.20 -24.13
C THR A 8 10.18 -22.01 -23.37
N HIS A 9 9.56 -20.84 -23.55
CA HIS A 9 8.20 -20.52 -23.12
C HIS A 9 7.20 -21.60 -23.54
N GLN A 10 6.41 -22.09 -22.58
CA GLN A 10 5.13 -22.76 -22.88
C GLN A 10 4.01 -21.79 -22.53
N SER A 11 3.19 -21.49 -23.54
CA SER A 11 1.88 -20.85 -23.42
C SER A 11 0.94 -21.76 -22.64
N TYR A 12 0.33 -21.26 -21.57
CA TYR A 12 -0.76 -21.94 -20.88
C TYR A 12 -2.00 -21.94 -21.79
N VAL A 13 -2.32 -23.12 -22.33
CA VAL A 13 -3.64 -23.44 -22.86
C VAL A 13 -4.38 -24.18 -21.75
N THR A 14 -5.50 -23.63 -21.32
CA THR A 14 -6.46 -24.30 -20.43
C THR A 14 -7.03 -25.55 -21.10
N ALA A 15 -6.91 -26.70 -20.43
CA ALA A 15 -7.64 -27.92 -20.74
C ALA A 15 -7.93 -28.68 -19.42
N PRO A 16 -9.02 -29.48 -19.37
CA PRO A 16 -9.81 -29.71 -18.15
C PRO A 16 -9.19 -30.71 -17.19
N THR A 17 -9.33 -30.44 -15.90
CA THR A 17 -8.79 -31.26 -14.81
C THR A 17 -9.68 -32.48 -14.54
N ALA A 18 -9.12 -33.68 -14.70
CA ALA A 18 -9.66 -34.93 -14.16
C ALA A 18 -9.43 -34.99 -12.63
N PRO A 19 -10.30 -35.63 -11.84
CA PRO A 19 -10.22 -35.61 -10.38
C PRO A 19 -9.13 -36.57 -9.87
N THR A 20 -8.27 -36.10 -8.95
CA THR A 20 -7.36 -36.97 -8.18
C THR A 20 -7.53 -36.73 -6.67
N GLU A 21 -7.97 -37.79 -6.00
CA GLU A 21 -7.80 -38.22 -4.59
C GLU A 21 -7.51 -37.19 -3.48
N ALA A 22 -8.43 -37.13 -2.51
CA ALA A 22 -8.37 -36.32 -1.30
C ALA A 22 -7.40 -36.90 -0.24
N ALA A 23 -6.62 -36.01 0.39
CA ALA A 23 -5.78 -36.31 1.54
C ALA A 23 -6.58 -36.26 2.86
N VAL A 24 -6.37 -37.24 3.74
CA VAL A 24 -7.08 -37.44 5.02
C VAL A 24 -6.46 -36.63 6.16
N LEU A 25 -7.28 -35.90 6.93
CA LEU A 25 -6.92 -35.17 8.17
C LEU A 25 -7.27 -35.97 9.45
N PRO A 26 -6.61 -35.70 10.61
CA PRO A 26 -6.82 -36.45 11.85
C PRO A 26 -8.05 -36.00 12.66
N PRO A 27 -8.66 -36.87 13.50
CA PRO A 27 -9.96 -36.60 14.12
C PRO A 27 -9.85 -35.86 15.47
N GLY A 28 -10.70 -34.84 15.68
CA GLY A 28 -10.91 -34.22 16.99
C GLY A 28 -11.40 -32.77 16.94
N ALA A 29 -12.62 -32.51 16.47
CA ALA A 29 -13.33 -31.25 16.67
C ALA A 29 -14.84 -31.53 16.81
N GLY A 30 -15.47 -30.96 17.84
CA GLY A 30 -16.90 -31.12 18.12
C GLY A 30 -17.78 -30.41 17.10
N GLN A 31 -18.98 -30.94 16.88
CA GLN A 31 -19.98 -30.39 15.96
C GLN A 31 -20.47 -29.01 16.44
N ALA A 32 -20.18 -27.96 15.67
CA ALA A 32 -20.94 -26.72 15.72
C ALA A 32 -22.22 -26.92 14.90
N VAL A 33 -23.39 -26.71 15.51
CA VAL A 33 -24.68 -26.72 14.81
C VAL A 33 -24.92 -25.29 14.32
N LEU A 34 -24.94 -25.09 12.99
CA LEU A 34 -25.33 -23.84 12.36
C LEU A 34 -26.86 -23.69 12.37
N ASP A 35 -27.35 -22.47 12.52
CA ASP A 35 -28.76 -22.14 12.41
C ASP A 35 -29.23 -22.27 10.93
N PRO A 36 -30.18 -23.17 10.61
CA PRO A 36 -30.64 -23.39 9.25
C PRO A 36 -31.37 -22.19 8.64
N ASP A 37 -31.85 -21.23 9.46
CA ASP A 37 -32.55 -20.04 8.95
C ASP A 37 -31.60 -19.02 8.31
N LEU A 38 -30.27 -19.19 8.46
CA LEU A 38 -29.24 -18.33 7.86
C LEU A 38 -28.69 -18.84 6.53
N LEU A 39 -29.15 -19.99 6.04
CA LEU A 39 -28.61 -20.65 4.86
C LEU A 39 -29.73 -21.03 3.88
N SER A 40 -29.47 -20.88 2.57
CA SER A 40 -30.40 -21.37 1.56
C SER A 40 -30.46 -22.92 1.59
N PRO A 41 -31.57 -23.55 1.18
CA PRO A 41 -31.66 -25.02 1.09
C PRO A 41 -30.57 -25.67 0.22
N ALA A 42 -30.00 -24.92 -0.74
CA ALA A 42 -28.88 -25.36 -1.56
C ALA A 42 -27.55 -25.42 -0.79
N ILE A 43 -27.36 -24.52 0.18
CA ILE A 43 -26.19 -24.48 1.07
C ILE A 43 -26.23 -25.63 2.08
N LEU A 44 -27.42 -25.93 2.62
CA LEU A 44 -27.63 -27.10 3.50
C LEU A 44 -27.31 -28.42 2.77
N ALA A 45 -27.74 -28.55 1.51
CA ALA A 45 -27.45 -29.72 0.69
C ALA A 45 -25.95 -29.89 0.35
N GLY A 46 -25.19 -28.79 0.29
CA GLY A 46 -23.73 -28.83 0.10
C GLY A 46 -22.95 -29.33 1.33
N LEU A 47 -23.51 -29.16 2.53
CA LEU A 47 -22.92 -29.64 3.79
C LEU A 47 -23.26 -31.12 4.08
N GLU A 48 -24.40 -31.61 3.60
CA GLU A 48 -24.83 -33.01 3.77
C GLU A 48 -24.04 -34.03 2.93
N GLY A 49 -23.25 -33.58 1.94
CA GLY A 49 -22.42 -34.45 1.09
C GLY A 49 -21.13 -34.99 1.74
N LEU A 50 -20.85 -34.67 3.00
CA LEU A 50 -19.72 -35.18 3.77
C LEU A 50 -20.11 -36.49 4.49
N GLU A 51 -20.19 -37.61 3.74
CA GLU A 51 -20.37 -38.93 4.35
C GLU A 51 -19.11 -39.35 5.14
N ILE A 52 -19.20 -39.28 6.48
CA ILE A 52 -18.23 -39.84 7.42
C ILE A 52 -18.57 -41.33 7.64
N GLY A 53 -17.84 -42.23 6.99
CA GLY A 53 -18.02 -43.67 7.13
C GLY A 53 -17.69 -44.17 8.53
N GLY A 54 -18.67 -44.76 9.22
CA GLY A 54 -18.50 -45.48 10.48
C GLY A 54 -18.87 -46.96 10.33
N ALA A 55 -17.92 -47.87 10.56
CA ALA A 55 -18.17 -49.29 10.73
C ALA A 55 -17.60 -49.77 12.07
N GLY A 56 -18.46 -50.37 12.90
CA GLY A 56 -18.09 -51.03 14.15
C GLY A 56 -19.31 -51.62 14.85
N ALA A 57 -19.40 -52.94 14.88
CA ALA A 57 -20.60 -53.73 15.13
C ALA A 57 -20.88 -54.12 16.60
N GLY A 58 -22.17 -54.25 16.92
CA GLY A 58 -22.76 -55.30 17.80
C GLY A 58 -23.26 -54.86 19.19
N PRO A 59 -24.18 -55.63 19.84
CA PRO A 59 -25.39 -56.25 19.29
C PRO A 59 -26.65 -56.03 20.18
N GLU A 60 -27.81 -56.49 19.68
CA GLU A 60 -29.06 -56.84 20.39
C GLU A 60 -29.93 -55.74 21.05
N ALA A 61 -31.13 -55.51 20.48
CA ALA A 61 -32.39 -55.96 21.06
C ALA A 61 -33.56 -55.71 20.08
N VAL A 62 -34.41 -56.72 19.90
CA VAL A 62 -35.60 -56.76 19.02
C VAL A 62 -36.85 -56.53 19.86
N GLU A 63 -37.79 -55.68 19.38
CA GLU A 63 -39.28 -55.76 19.46
C GLU A 63 -39.97 -54.37 19.53
N PRO A 64 -41.24 -54.20 19.11
CA PRO A 64 -41.81 -54.50 17.79
C PRO A 64 -42.53 -53.26 17.18
N GLU A 65 -42.80 -53.33 15.88
CA GLU A 65 -43.51 -52.32 15.08
C GLU A 65 -44.98 -52.13 15.52
N GLN A 66 -45.43 -50.87 15.57
CA GLN A 66 -46.84 -50.50 15.48
C GLN A 66 -47.11 -49.80 14.12
N PRO A 67 -48.25 -50.04 13.47
CA PRO A 67 -48.52 -49.54 12.14
C PRO A 67 -48.93 -48.06 12.15
N VAL A 68 -48.28 -47.26 11.31
CA VAL A 68 -48.65 -45.88 11.01
C VAL A 68 -49.79 -45.87 9.97
N PRO A 69 -50.87 -45.08 10.15
CA PRO A 69 -51.96 -44.98 9.18
C PRO A 69 -51.61 -44.02 8.02
N GLU A 70 -52.19 -44.30 6.84
CA GLU A 70 -52.05 -43.54 5.60
C GLU A 70 -52.50 -42.06 5.73
N PRO A 71 -51.86 -41.13 5.01
CA PRO A 71 -52.24 -39.72 5.03
C PRO A 71 -53.43 -39.42 4.10
N VAL A 72 -54.35 -38.60 4.62
CA VAL A 72 -55.52 -38.04 3.92
C VAL A 72 -55.08 -36.84 3.06
N PRO A 73 -55.62 -36.63 1.84
CA PRO A 73 -55.25 -35.52 0.97
C PRO A 73 -55.83 -34.17 1.45
N ALA A 74 -55.04 -33.10 1.30
CA ALA A 74 -55.42 -31.72 1.60
C ALA A 74 -56.26 -31.09 0.46
N PRO A 75 -57.13 -30.10 0.76
CA PRO A 75 -58.05 -29.50 -0.22
C PRO A 75 -57.40 -28.37 -1.04
N GLU A 76 -57.89 -28.22 -2.28
CA GLU A 76 -57.55 -27.18 -3.26
C GLU A 76 -58.02 -25.76 -2.82
N PRO A 77 -57.28 -24.69 -3.16
CA PRO A 77 -57.71 -23.31 -2.91
C PRO A 77 -58.60 -22.75 -4.04
N GLU A 78 -59.60 -21.96 -3.62
CA GLU A 78 -60.59 -21.24 -4.46
C GLU A 78 -60.00 -20.01 -5.19
N PRO A 79 -60.61 -19.57 -6.32
CA PRO A 79 -60.10 -18.49 -7.17
C PRO A 79 -60.57 -17.08 -6.75
N GLU A 80 -59.72 -16.08 -6.97
CA GLU A 80 -60.00 -14.65 -6.77
C GLU A 80 -60.86 -14.03 -7.90
N PRO A 81 -61.64 -12.96 -7.61
CA PRO A 81 -62.62 -12.40 -8.55
C PRO A 81 -62.07 -11.33 -9.51
N GLU A 82 -62.69 -11.29 -10.71
CA GLU A 82 -62.46 -10.36 -11.82
C GLU A 82 -62.89 -8.91 -11.53
N PRO A 83 -62.29 -7.89 -12.19
CA PRO A 83 -62.74 -6.49 -12.11
C PRO A 83 -63.82 -6.14 -13.16
N GLU A 84 -64.79 -5.33 -12.74
CA GLU A 84 -65.90 -4.77 -13.53
C GLU A 84 -65.49 -3.58 -14.44
N PRO A 85 -66.32 -3.23 -15.46
CA PRO A 85 -65.86 -2.58 -16.68
C PRO A 85 -66.03 -1.04 -16.74
N GLU A 86 -65.27 -0.45 -17.66
CA GLU A 86 -65.23 0.96 -18.05
C GLU A 86 -66.55 1.46 -18.65
N ALA A 87 -66.89 2.73 -18.36
CA ALA A 87 -68.03 3.43 -18.94
C ALA A 87 -67.62 4.22 -20.20
N GLU A 88 -68.33 3.93 -21.28
CA GLU A 88 -68.27 4.60 -22.58
C GLU A 88 -68.71 6.07 -22.52
N SER A 89 -68.09 6.92 -23.33
CA SER A 89 -68.74 8.12 -23.86
C SER A 89 -68.40 8.31 -25.34
N GLU A 90 -69.45 8.44 -26.13
CA GLU A 90 -69.50 8.56 -27.59
C GLU A 90 -69.48 10.05 -28.06
N PRO A 91 -69.38 10.32 -29.39
CA PRO A 91 -68.58 11.39 -29.97
C PRO A 91 -69.34 12.67 -30.35
N VAL A 92 -68.61 13.74 -30.68
CA VAL A 92 -69.16 14.90 -31.42
C VAL A 92 -68.14 15.41 -32.46
N ASP A 93 -68.69 15.70 -33.64
CA ASP A 93 -68.08 16.01 -34.94
C ASP A 93 -67.56 17.45 -35.15
N GLU A 94 -66.57 17.54 -36.06
CA GLU A 94 -66.27 18.55 -37.10
C GLU A 94 -65.77 20.01 -36.83
N THR A 95 -64.44 20.18 -37.02
CA THR A 95 -63.69 21.15 -37.90
C THR A 95 -63.73 22.69 -37.68
N PRO A 96 -62.80 23.49 -38.29
CA PRO A 96 -61.33 23.41 -38.36
C PRO A 96 -60.64 24.77 -38.06
N ALA A 97 -59.43 24.80 -37.48
CA ALA A 97 -58.56 25.98 -37.58
C ALA A 97 -57.08 25.65 -37.31
N GLU A 98 -56.28 25.89 -38.35
CA GLU A 98 -54.89 26.37 -38.39
C GLU A 98 -53.82 25.69 -37.52
N ASP A 99 -52.86 25.07 -38.22
CA ASP A 99 -51.50 24.71 -37.78
C ASP A 99 -50.82 25.87 -37.02
N PRO A 100 -50.33 25.63 -35.79
CA PRO A 100 -49.11 26.24 -35.30
C PRO A 100 -47.95 25.24 -35.39
N GLU A 101 -46.80 25.74 -35.87
CA GLU A 101 -45.53 25.03 -35.98
C GLU A 101 -45.17 24.26 -34.69
N PRO A 102 -44.50 23.09 -34.77
CA PRO A 102 -44.13 22.32 -33.59
C PRO A 102 -43.08 23.10 -32.78
N GLU A 103 -43.45 23.46 -31.54
CA GLU A 103 -42.46 23.83 -30.53
C GLU A 103 -41.52 22.65 -30.26
N PRO A 104 -40.22 22.91 -30.01
CA PRO A 104 -39.26 21.86 -29.72
C PRO A 104 -39.69 21.12 -28.45
N ALA A 105 -39.72 19.79 -28.52
CA ALA A 105 -39.93 18.94 -27.36
C ALA A 105 -38.92 19.33 -26.28
N GLU A 106 -39.41 19.80 -25.14
CA GLU A 106 -38.62 19.82 -23.91
C GLU A 106 -38.34 18.36 -23.53
N ASP A 107 -37.06 18.00 -23.52
CA ASP A 107 -36.59 16.74 -22.94
C ASP A 107 -37.12 16.64 -21.49
N PRO A 108 -37.66 15.49 -21.07
CA PRO A 108 -38.09 15.32 -19.69
C PRO A 108 -36.91 15.50 -18.74
N PRO A 109 -37.08 16.17 -17.58
CA PRO A 109 -35.99 16.49 -16.68
C PRO A 109 -35.39 15.24 -16.02
N ASP A 110 -34.17 15.44 -15.56
CA ASP A 110 -33.17 14.55 -14.96
C ASP A 110 -33.59 13.81 -13.66
N VAL A 111 -34.83 13.32 -13.54
CA VAL A 111 -35.37 12.74 -12.28
C VAL A 111 -34.69 11.42 -11.89
N ALA A 112 -34.05 10.72 -12.83
CA ALA A 112 -33.42 9.43 -12.57
C ALA A 112 -32.04 9.55 -11.87
N LEU A 113 -31.28 10.61 -12.13
CA LEU A 113 -29.96 10.83 -11.50
C LEU A 113 -30.09 11.23 -10.03
N ASP A 114 -31.16 11.96 -9.67
CA ASP A 114 -31.41 12.38 -8.29
C ASP A 114 -31.78 11.20 -7.37
N ALA A 115 -32.54 10.21 -7.87
CA ALA A 115 -32.98 9.07 -7.08
C ALA A 115 -31.82 8.13 -6.67
N GLU A 116 -30.86 7.88 -7.57
CA GLU A 116 -29.70 7.03 -7.30
C GLU A 116 -28.71 7.71 -6.34
N ALA A 117 -28.49 9.01 -6.50
CA ALA A 117 -27.67 9.80 -5.58
C ALA A 117 -28.29 9.85 -4.17
N ILE A 118 -29.61 10.02 -4.05
CA ILE A 118 -30.33 9.98 -2.77
C ILE A 118 -30.20 8.59 -2.12
N ALA A 119 -30.40 7.50 -2.88
CA ALA A 119 -30.28 6.15 -2.35
C ALA A 119 -28.86 5.83 -1.85
N GLN A 120 -27.82 6.28 -2.56
CA GLN A 120 -26.44 6.12 -2.10
C GLN A 120 -26.16 6.93 -0.83
N GLN A 121 -26.71 8.14 -0.72
CA GLN A 121 -26.57 8.96 0.46
C GLN A 121 -27.26 8.34 1.69
N GLU A 122 -28.46 7.75 1.52
CA GLU A 122 -29.16 7.03 2.59
C GLU A 122 -28.36 5.81 3.08
N LEU A 123 -27.76 5.03 2.17
CA LEU A 123 -26.90 3.90 2.53
C LEU A 123 -25.70 4.31 3.40
N TRP A 124 -25.10 5.48 3.14
CA TRP A 124 -24.00 6.00 3.94
C TRP A 124 -24.44 6.55 5.30
N GLN A 125 -25.71 6.93 5.48
CA GLN A 125 -26.23 7.34 6.79
C GLN A 125 -26.50 6.14 7.70
N GLU A 126 -26.86 4.99 7.14
CA GLU A 126 -27.10 3.75 7.88
C GLU A 126 -25.83 2.90 8.09
N ALA A 127 -24.71 3.31 7.50
CA ALA A 127 -23.42 2.64 7.62
C ALA A 127 -22.89 2.63 9.07
N ALA A 128 -22.04 1.66 9.39
CA ALA A 128 -21.39 1.55 10.71
C ALA A 128 -20.63 2.83 11.12
N THR A 129 -20.15 3.58 10.13
CA THR A 129 -19.57 4.92 10.32
C THR A 129 -20.11 5.85 9.23
N PRO A 130 -21.02 6.78 9.55
CA PRO A 130 -21.60 7.66 8.57
C PRO A 130 -20.56 8.59 7.92
N LEU A 131 -20.71 8.79 6.61
CA LEU A 131 -19.91 9.75 5.86
C LEU A 131 -20.60 11.13 5.91
N PRO A 132 -19.94 12.21 6.38
CA PRO A 132 -20.50 13.55 6.34
C PRO A 132 -20.61 14.07 4.89
N GLU A 133 -21.61 14.91 4.63
CA GLU A 133 -21.81 15.55 3.32
C GLU A 133 -20.60 16.38 2.88
N GLU A 134 -20.00 17.13 3.81
CA GLU A 134 -18.79 17.91 3.60
C GLU A 134 -17.68 17.50 4.58
N LEU A 135 -16.46 17.38 4.07
CA LEU A 135 -15.30 17.07 4.90
C LEU A 135 -14.82 18.33 5.63
N PRO A 136 -14.43 18.20 6.91
CA PRO A 136 -14.00 19.35 7.69
C PRO A 136 -12.61 19.84 7.23
N VAL A 137 -12.59 20.95 6.52
CA VAL A 137 -11.37 21.55 5.94
C VAL A 137 -10.36 21.91 7.02
N GLY A 138 -9.10 21.58 6.77
CA GLY A 138 -7.96 21.91 7.62
C GLY A 138 -7.87 21.08 8.90
N LYS A 139 -8.72 20.07 9.11
CA LYS A 139 -8.59 19.16 10.26
C LYS A 139 -7.45 18.18 10.05
N ALA A 140 -6.48 18.20 10.96
CA ALA A 140 -5.25 17.41 10.89
C ALA A 140 -5.47 15.89 10.74
N PHE A 141 -6.60 15.38 11.23
CA PHE A 141 -6.85 13.95 11.31
C PHE A 141 -7.84 13.40 10.27
N GLY A 142 -8.63 14.26 9.62
CA GLY A 142 -9.66 13.81 8.69
C GLY A 142 -10.81 13.03 9.36
N VAL A 143 -11.62 12.37 8.53
CA VAL A 143 -12.79 11.60 8.93
C VAL A 143 -12.54 10.12 8.63
N PRO A 144 -12.51 9.23 9.64
CA PRO A 144 -12.40 7.81 9.38
C PRO A 144 -13.75 7.25 8.95
N VAL A 145 -13.74 6.41 7.92
CA VAL A 145 -14.91 5.74 7.35
C VAL A 145 -14.59 4.27 7.19
N MET A 146 -15.53 3.42 7.59
CA MET A 146 -15.49 2.00 7.42
C MET A 146 -16.08 1.63 6.06
N VAL A 147 -15.30 0.90 5.28
CA VAL A 147 -15.73 0.33 4.00
C VAL A 147 -15.90 -1.18 4.16
N GLY A 148 -16.74 -1.78 3.34
CA GLY A 148 -16.95 -3.22 3.34
C GLY A 148 -15.67 -3.99 3.01
N GLY A 149 -15.71 -5.31 3.15
CA GLY A 149 -14.59 -6.19 2.82
C GLY A 149 -13.43 -6.15 3.83
N LEU A 150 -12.36 -6.89 3.51
CA LEU A 150 -11.20 -7.14 4.39
C LEU A 150 -9.85 -6.83 3.69
N GLU A 151 -9.93 -6.24 2.50
CA GLU A 151 -8.81 -5.87 1.63
C GLU A 151 -8.06 -4.63 2.14
N LEU A 152 -8.69 -3.84 3.01
CA LEU A 152 -8.07 -2.71 3.68
C LEU A 152 -7.81 -3.03 5.16
N GLN A 153 -6.71 -2.51 5.68
CA GLN A 153 -6.37 -2.63 7.10
C GLN A 153 -7.49 -2.01 7.95
N ASP A 154 -7.97 -2.77 8.93
CA ASP A 154 -9.07 -2.39 9.82
C ASP A 154 -10.38 -2.04 9.08
N SER A 155 -10.50 -2.43 7.80
CA SER A 155 -11.61 -2.11 6.89
C SER A 155 -11.92 -0.60 6.85
N ALA A 156 -10.87 0.22 6.94
CA ALA A 156 -10.98 1.64 7.19
C ALA A 156 -10.26 2.48 6.12
N VAL A 157 -10.85 3.64 5.84
CA VAL A 157 -10.24 4.74 5.09
C VAL A 157 -10.29 6.01 5.93
N THR A 158 -9.34 6.91 5.70
CA THR A 158 -9.34 8.26 6.28
C THR A 158 -9.53 9.28 5.17
N LEU A 159 -10.59 10.08 5.24
CA LEU A 159 -10.82 11.19 4.32
C LEU A 159 -10.29 12.49 4.92
N MET A 160 -9.32 13.10 4.27
CA MET A 160 -8.71 14.37 4.68
C MET A 160 -9.12 15.48 3.73
N SER A 161 -9.37 16.68 4.27
CA SER A 161 -9.57 17.90 3.48
C SER A 161 -8.56 18.95 3.92
N TYR A 162 -7.54 19.20 3.09
CA TYR A 162 -6.50 20.20 3.35
C TYR A 162 -6.94 21.57 2.88
N ALA A 163 -6.56 22.63 3.60
CA ALA A 163 -6.72 24.00 3.11
C ALA A 163 -5.67 24.32 2.02
N ASP A 164 -6.08 25.01 0.94
CA ASP A 164 -5.22 25.39 -0.20
C ASP A 164 -5.28 26.91 -0.50
N GLY A 165 -5.81 27.72 0.43
CA GLY A 165 -5.97 29.17 0.26
C GLY A 165 -7.04 29.61 -0.76
N GLU A 166 -7.28 28.82 -1.82
CA GLU A 166 -8.32 29.01 -2.85
C GLU A 166 -9.52 28.05 -2.69
N GLY A 167 -9.45 27.10 -1.76
CA GLY A 167 -10.46 26.09 -1.51
C GLY A 167 -9.93 24.94 -0.65
N SER A 168 -10.37 23.71 -0.94
CA SER A 168 -9.91 22.49 -0.28
C SER A 168 -9.28 21.49 -1.24
N ARG A 169 -8.41 20.64 -0.70
CA ARG A 169 -7.85 19.46 -1.37
C ARG A 169 -8.23 18.22 -0.59
N GLU A 170 -9.12 17.42 -1.17
CA GLU A 170 -9.61 16.21 -0.53
C GLU A 170 -8.78 14.98 -0.95
N VAL A 171 -8.44 14.15 0.04
CA VAL A 171 -7.60 12.97 -0.13
C VAL A 171 -8.17 11.82 0.69
N LEU A 172 -8.32 10.65 0.07
CA LEU A 172 -8.53 9.39 0.76
C LEU A 172 -7.18 8.75 1.08
N MET A 173 -7.01 8.30 2.32
CA MET A 173 -5.86 7.53 2.77
C MET A 173 -6.31 6.17 3.27
N ALA A 174 -5.65 5.10 2.83
CA ALA A 174 -5.91 3.74 3.27
C ALA A 174 -4.61 2.92 3.34
N THR A 175 -4.68 1.74 3.95
CA THR A 175 -3.61 0.74 3.87
C THR A 175 -4.19 -0.53 3.29
N VAL A 176 -3.78 -0.90 2.09
CA VAL A 176 -4.15 -2.16 1.42
C VAL A 176 -3.47 -3.32 2.14
N SER A 177 -4.17 -4.43 2.33
CA SER A 177 -3.61 -5.64 2.91
C SER A 177 -2.64 -6.33 1.93
N PRO A 178 -1.65 -7.09 2.42
CA PRO A 178 -0.77 -7.87 1.54
C PRO A 178 -1.54 -8.80 0.59
N GLU A 179 -2.66 -9.36 1.06
CA GLU A 179 -3.49 -10.30 0.31
C GLU A 179 -4.24 -9.62 -0.85
N ALA A 180 -4.59 -8.33 -0.71
CA ALA A 180 -5.29 -7.55 -1.72
C ALA A 180 -4.37 -6.88 -2.76
N GLU A 181 -3.05 -6.90 -2.55
CA GLU A 181 -2.10 -6.24 -3.46
C GLU A 181 -2.20 -6.77 -4.89
N ALA A 182 -2.33 -8.09 -5.07
CA ALA A 182 -2.40 -8.68 -6.40
C ALA A 182 -3.62 -8.17 -7.19
N ALA A 183 -4.78 -8.06 -6.53
CA ALA A 183 -6.00 -7.55 -7.15
C ALA A 183 -5.87 -6.07 -7.53
N LEU A 184 -5.22 -5.26 -6.68
CA LEU A 184 -4.93 -3.87 -6.99
C LEU A 184 -3.99 -3.74 -8.20
N LEU A 185 -2.88 -4.49 -8.20
CA LEU A 185 -1.91 -4.42 -9.30
C LEU A 185 -2.49 -4.92 -10.63
N ASP A 186 -3.43 -5.87 -10.60
CA ASP A 186 -4.16 -6.33 -11.78
C ASP A 186 -5.03 -5.22 -12.41
N ALA A 187 -5.51 -4.28 -11.60
CA ALA A 187 -6.21 -3.08 -12.07
C ALA A 187 -5.30 -2.07 -12.78
N LEU A 188 -3.97 -2.27 -12.81
CA LEU A 188 -3.01 -1.28 -13.32
C LEU A 188 -2.36 -1.71 -14.63
N SER A 189 -2.34 -0.80 -15.59
CA SER A 189 -1.48 -0.88 -16.78
C SER A 189 -0.23 -0.05 -16.55
N VAL A 190 0.86 -0.71 -16.13
CA VAL A 190 2.10 -0.03 -15.74
C VAL A 190 2.95 0.28 -16.97
N SER A 191 2.93 1.54 -17.39
CA SER A 191 3.83 2.06 -18.42
C SER A 191 5.29 2.08 -17.94
N GLY A 192 6.23 1.72 -18.83
CA GLY A 192 7.66 2.01 -18.64
C GLY A 192 8.53 0.97 -17.92
N VAL A 193 8.02 -0.24 -17.62
CA VAL A 193 8.86 -1.32 -17.04
C VAL A 193 9.61 -2.11 -18.11
N LYS A 194 9.05 -2.19 -19.33
CA LYS A 194 9.65 -2.89 -20.46
C LYS A 194 10.57 -1.96 -21.21
N MET A 195 11.88 -2.10 -21.03
CA MET A 195 12.86 -1.40 -21.85
C MET A 195 13.05 -2.18 -23.15
N ILE A 196 12.81 -1.55 -24.30
CA ILE A 196 13.07 -2.16 -25.60
C ILE A 196 14.40 -1.63 -26.17
N PRO A 197 15.24 -2.50 -26.75
CA PRO A 197 16.42 -2.05 -27.48
C PRO A 197 15.96 -1.32 -28.74
N VAL A 198 16.29 -0.04 -28.85
CA VAL A 198 16.14 0.72 -30.10
C VAL A 198 17.51 0.98 -30.67
N GLU A 199 17.73 0.47 -31.88
CA GLU A 199 18.91 0.76 -32.66
C GLU A 199 18.77 2.16 -33.27
N SER A 200 19.68 3.07 -32.89
CA SER A 200 19.77 4.40 -33.48
C SER A 200 21.17 4.62 -34.04
N THR A 201 21.25 5.21 -35.23
CA THR A 201 22.54 5.55 -35.85
C THR A 201 23.05 6.86 -35.24
N GLU A 202 24.10 6.77 -34.42
CA GLU A 202 24.76 7.94 -33.84
C GLU A 202 26.15 8.14 -34.42
N VAL A 203 26.57 9.39 -34.58
CA VAL A 203 27.93 9.75 -34.99
C VAL A 203 28.82 9.75 -33.74
N VAL A 204 29.62 8.69 -33.57
CA VAL A 204 30.55 8.56 -32.44
C VAL A 204 31.99 8.82 -32.87
N GLN A 205 32.80 9.32 -31.95
CA GLN A 205 34.24 9.49 -32.17
C GLN A 205 34.95 8.15 -31.94
N ALA A 206 35.32 7.47 -33.03
CA ALA A 206 35.91 6.13 -32.96
C ALA A 206 37.21 6.04 -33.77
N ARG A 207 38.07 5.07 -33.41
CA ARG A 207 39.24 4.72 -34.22
C ARG A 207 38.80 4.07 -35.53
N LEU A 208 39.43 4.47 -36.63
CA LEU A 208 39.21 3.89 -37.96
C LEU A 208 39.54 2.39 -37.97
N ALA A 209 38.87 1.64 -38.84
CA ALA A 209 39.11 0.19 -38.98
C ALA A 209 40.56 -0.12 -39.34
N THR A 210 41.17 0.69 -40.22
CA THR A 210 42.59 0.58 -40.59
C THR A 210 43.53 0.75 -39.40
N ASP A 211 43.26 1.71 -38.51
CA ASP A 211 44.03 1.90 -37.27
C ASP A 211 44.00 0.65 -36.40
N LYS A 212 42.80 0.10 -36.16
CA LYS A 212 42.61 -1.10 -35.33
C LYS A 212 43.26 -2.34 -35.95
N LEU A 213 43.10 -2.52 -37.27
CA LEU A 213 43.63 -3.68 -37.98
C LEU A 213 45.17 -3.68 -37.99
N LEU A 214 45.77 -2.52 -38.28
CA LEU A 214 47.22 -2.38 -38.34
C LEU A 214 47.84 -2.08 -36.96
N GLN A 215 47.01 -1.87 -35.93
CA GLN A 215 47.39 -1.53 -34.56
C GLN A 215 48.33 -0.32 -34.50
N ILE A 216 48.00 0.73 -35.25
CA ILE A 216 48.92 1.86 -35.49
C ILE A 216 49.14 2.62 -34.19
N ASP A 217 48.07 2.97 -33.46
CA ASP A 217 48.17 3.61 -32.15
C ASP A 217 49.04 2.82 -31.17
N GLU A 218 48.79 1.51 -31.03
CA GLU A 218 49.49 0.65 -30.08
C GLU A 218 50.99 0.55 -30.43
N LYS A 219 51.31 0.39 -31.72
CA LYS A 219 52.69 0.34 -32.21
C LYS A 219 53.39 1.68 -32.02
N MET A 220 52.70 2.79 -32.30
CA MET A 220 53.25 4.13 -32.16
C MET A 220 53.49 4.50 -30.70
N ALA A 221 52.54 4.22 -29.81
CA ALA A 221 52.69 4.41 -28.37
C ALA A 221 53.85 3.59 -27.80
N LYS A 222 54.01 2.33 -28.27
CA LYS A 222 55.15 1.48 -27.89
C LYS A 222 56.49 2.06 -28.38
N ALA A 223 56.55 2.50 -29.63
CA ALA A 223 57.73 3.13 -30.22
C ALA A 223 58.12 4.41 -29.47
N ALA A 224 57.16 5.32 -29.24
CA ALA A 224 57.37 6.56 -28.50
C ALA A 224 57.85 6.29 -27.08
N LYS A 225 57.26 5.30 -26.37
CA LYS A 225 57.69 4.91 -25.02
C LYS A 225 59.11 4.34 -24.99
N ALA A 226 59.45 3.48 -25.96
CA ALA A 226 60.79 2.90 -26.06
C ALA A 226 61.85 3.99 -26.34
N ALA A 227 61.60 4.87 -27.30
CA ALA A 227 62.48 5.97 -27.65
C ALA A 227 62.69 6.96 -26.48
N ASN A 228 61.60 7.35 -25.82
CA ASN A 228 61.63 8.17 -24.60
C ASN A 228 62.44 7.52 -23.45
N GLY A 229 62.44 6.19 -23.38
CA GLY A 229 63.30 5.44 -22.46
C GLY A 229 64.80 5.71 -22.63
N LYS A 230 65.24 6.07 -23.84
CA LYS A 230 66.63 6.44 -24.19
C LYS A 230 66.85 7.94 -24.13
N PHE A 231 65.94 8.72 -24.71
CA PHE A 231 66.06 10.17 -24.77
C PHE A 231 66.06 10.83 -23.39
N LYS A 232 65.41 10.23 -22.38
CA LYS A 232 65.50 10.72 -20.98
C LYS A 232 66.95 10.82 -20.46
N HIS A 233 67.87 10.06 -21.04
CA HIS A 233 69.30 10.05 -20.70
C HIS A 233 70.19 10.72 -21.77
N GLY A 234 69.62 11.31 -22.82
CA GLY A 234 70.39 11.88 -23.93
C GLY A 234 71.08 10.82 -24.80
N GLU A 235 70.54 9.60 -24.84
CA GLU A 235 71.10 8.49 -25.61
C GLU A 235 70.37 8.30 -26.95
N LYS A 236 71.08 7.79 -27.95
CA LYS A 236 70.47 7.34 -29.22
C LYS A 236 69.70 6.03 -29.03
N MET A 237 68.72 5.79 -29.89
CA MET A 237 67.95 4.56 -29.95
C MET A 237 68.84 3.35 -30.23
N ASP A 238 68.66 2.29 -29.45
CA ASP A 238 69.29 1.00 -29.70
C ASP A 238 68.50 0.16 -30.70
N GLU A 239 69.04 -1.01 -31.06
CA GLU A 239 68.45 -1.91 -32.05
C GLU A 239 67.00 -2.32 -31.70
N THR A 240 66.71 -2.52 -30.41
CA THR A 240 65.36 -2.88 -29.95
C THR A 240 64.39 -1.71 -30.08
N CYS A 241 64.83 -0.48 -29.79
CA CYS A 241 64.04 0.73 -30.01
C CYS A 241 63.77 0.95 -31.50
N TRP A 242 64.77 0.73 -32.36
CA TRP A 242 64.63 0.82 -33.81
C TRP A 242 63.64 -0.21 -34.37
N ALA A 243 63.67 -1.44 -33.88
CA ALA A 243 62.70 -2.46 -34.29
C ALA A 243 61.25 -2.05 -33.97
N ALA A 244 60.99 -1.49 -32.78
CA ALA A 244 59.66 -0.99 -32.41
C ALA A 244 59.23 0.22 -33.25
N PHE A 245 60.16 1.13 -33.55
CA PHE A 245 59.90 2.31 -34.37
C PHE A 245 59.61 1.94 -35.83
N ASN A 246 60.44 1.09 -36.44
CA ASN A 246 60.24 0.65 -37.82
C ASN A 246 58.91 -0.10 -37.97
N ALA A 247 58.52 -0.94 -37.01
CA ALA A 247 57.22 -1.60 -37.03
C ALA A 247 56.03 -0.63 -36.98
N ALA A 248 56.18 0.53 -36.33
CA ALA A 248 55.17 1.58 -36.33
C ALA A 248 55.15 2.36 -37.66
N VAL A 249 56.33 2.70 -38.19
CA VAL A 249 56.48 3.36 -39.51
C VAL A 249 55.92 2.50 -40.63
N ASP A 250 56.18 1.19 -40.62
CA ASP A 250 55.65 0.25 -41.61
C ASP A 250 54.13 0.20 -41.58
N ALA A 251 53.52 0.21 -40.39
CA ALA A 251 52.06 0.24 -40.24
C ALA A 251 51.44 1.56 -40.76
N VAL A 252 52.10 2.70 -40.50
CA VAL A 252 51.69 4.00 -41.06
C VAL A 252 51.82 4.03 -42.58
N ASN A 253 52.90 3.47 -43.14
CA ASN A 253 53.11 3.38 -44.58
C ASN A 253 52.09 2.46 -45.26
N GLN A 254 51.75 1.32 -44.63
CA GLN A 254 50.68 0.44 -45.10
C GLN A 254 49.33 1.16 -45.12
N ALA A 255 49.00 1.94 -44.08
CA ALA A 255 47.78 2.76 -44.07
C ALA A 255 47.79 3.83 -45.18
N SER A 256 48.94 4.47 -45.44
CA SER A 256 49.10 5.44 -46.52
C SER A 256 48.90 4.83 -47.92
N GLN A 257 49.38 3.60 -48.13
CA GLN A 257 49.17 2.86 -49.38
C GLN A 257 47.70 2.45 -49.53
N GLN A 258 47.05 2.03 -48.44
CA GLN A 258 45.62 1.73 -48.43
C GLN A 258 44.81 2.96 -48.82
N ALA A 259 45.06 4.13 -48.22
CA ALA A 259 44.40 5.40 -48.57
C ALA A 259 44.55 5.74 -50.07
N THR A 260 45.75 5.54 -50.62
CA THR A 260 46.03 5.81 -52.06
C THR A 260 45.26 4.86 -52.97
N THR A 261 45.15 3.58 -52.59
CA THR A 261 44.45 2.57 -53.39
C THR A 261 42.95 2.78 -53.40
N MET A 262 42.36 3.17 -52.25
CA MET A 262 40.91 3.40 -52.10
C MET A 262 40.44 4.80 -52.53
N ALA A 263 41.35 5.72 -52.85
CA ALA A 263 41.01 7.12 -53.19
C ALA A 263 40.08 7.28 -54.40
N GLY A 264 40.05 6.30 -55.32
CA GLY A 264 39.14 6.29 -56.47
C GLY A 264 37.77 5.64 -56.21
N GLU A 265 37.65 4.82 -55.17
CA GLU A 265 36.45 4.03 -54.86
C GLU A 265 35.66 4.62 -53.68
N ASP A 266 36.36 5.04 -52.62
CA ASP A 266 35.78 5.70 -51.45
C ASP A 266 36.65 6.90 -51.04
N PRO A 267 36.43 8.07 -51.68
CA PRO A 267 37.22 9.28 -51.42
C PRO A 267 37.10 9.78 -49.97
N ALA A 268 35.96 9.54 -49.30
CA ALA A 268 35.72 10.02 -47.95
C ALA A 268 36.53 9.20 -46.93
N THR A 269 36.49 7.86 -47.02
CA THR A 269 37.31 6.99 -46.17
C THR A 269 38.79 7.16 -46.48
N ALA A 270 39.17 7.32 -47.75
CA ALA A 270 40.55 7.60 -48.15
C ALA A 270 41.09 8.87 -47.46
N GLN A 271 40.29 9.94 -47.43
CA GLN A 271 40.66 11.20 -46.78
C GLN A 271 40.79 11.04 -45.26
N ALA A 272 39.89 10.30 -44.61
CA ALA A 272 39.97 10.03 -43.17
C ALA A 272 41.23 9.23 -42.80
N VAL A 273 41.57 8.20 -43.58
CA VAL A 273 42.81 7.42 -43.41
C VAL A 273 44.04 8.29 -43.68
N ALA A 274 44.00 9.21 -44.64
CA ALA A 274 45.09 10.14 -44.89
C ALA A 274 45.33 11.09 -43.70
N SER A 275 44.27 11.64 -43.10
CA SER A 275 44.39 12.47 -41.88
C SER A 275 44.92 11.67 -40.68
N MET A 276 44.52 10.41 -40.54
CA MET A 276 45.08 9.51 -39.53
C MET A 276 46.58 9.26 -39.74
N VAL A 277 47.00 9.02 -40.99
CA VAL A 277 48.41 8.85 -41.37
C VAL A 277 49.21 10.10 -40.99
N GLU A 278 48.71 11.29 -41.32
CA GLU A 278 49.36 12.57 -40.97
C GLU A 278 49.52 12.72 -39.45
N HIS A 279 48.49 12.41 -38.67
CA HIS A 279 48.51 12.43 -37.21
C HIS A 279 49.64 11.56 -36.63
N TYR A 280 49.81 10.33 -37.12
CA TYR A 280 50.86 9.43 -36.65
C TYR A 280 52.24 9.78 -37.22
N GLN A 281 52.33 10.30 -38.44
CA GLN A 281 53.58 10.76 -39.04
C GLN A 281 54.23 11.88 -38.23
N ALA A 282 53.46 12.78 -37.64
CA ALA A 282 53.98 13.82 -36.74
C ALA A 282 54.77 13.22 -35.56
N THR A 283 54.29 12.11 -34.97
CA THR A 283 55.02 11.41 -33.92
C THR A 283 56.30 10.77 -34.47
N THR A 284 56.23 10.13 -35.66
CA THR A 284 57.43 9.49 -36.25
C THR A 284 58.55 10.49 -36.53
N ALA A 285 58.19 11.68 -37.05
CA ALA A 285 59.14 12.75 -37.32
C ALA A 285 59.76 13.30 -36.03
N ALA A 286 58.97 13.42 -34.95
CA ALA A 286 59.47 13.85 -33.64
C ALA A 286 60.48 12.86 -33.04
N ILE A 287 60.20 11.55 -33.12
CA ILE A 287 61.14 10.50 -32.68
C ILE A 287 62.43 10.54 -33.50
N TYR A 288 62.32 10.65 -34.83
CA TYR A 288 63.47 10.67 -35.72
C TYR A 288 64.39 11.86 -35.45
N LYS A 289 63.82 13.07 -35.39
CA LYS A 289 64.54 14.31 -35.07
C LYS A 289 65.26 14.23 -33.73
N GLN A 290 64.58 13.70 -32.71
CA GLN A 290 65.16 13.57 -31.37
C GLN A 290 66.28 12.53 -31.30
N ASN A 291 66.27 11.53 -32.19
CA ASN A 291 67.35 10.55 -32.27
C ASN A 291 68.61 11.07 -32.99
N GLU A 292 68.46 11.98 -33.95
CA GLU A 292 69.59 12.58 -34.66
C GLU A 292 70.49 13.39 -33.70
N ASP A 293 69.85 14.21 -32.86
CA ASP A 293 70.48 15.04 -31.81
C ASP A 293 69.79 14.84 -30.44
N PRO A 294 70.18 13.82 -29.65
CA PRO A 294 69.50 13.48 -28.41
C PRO A 294 69.70 14.52 -27.31
N GLN A 295 68.62 15.19 -26.94
CA GLN A 295 68.53 16.05 -25.77
C GLN A 295 67.89 15.31 -24.59
N PRO A 296 68.38 15.47 -23.35
CA PRO A 296 67.67 15.01 -22.16
C PRO A 296 66.33 15.74 -21.98
N TYR A 297 65.41 15.17 -21.18
CA TYR A 297 64.08 15.73 -20.98
C TYR A 297 64.07 17.17 -20.45
N LEU A 298 64.99 17.50 -19.54
CA LEU A 298 65.10 18.85 -18.96
C LEU A 298 65.51 19.91 -19.99
N SER A 299 66.03 19.48 -21.14
CA SER A 299 66.39 20.31 -22.29
C SER A 299 65.33 20.23 -23.41
N GLY A 300 64.12 19.74 -23.11
CA GLY A 300 63.02 19.64 -24.07
C GLY A 300 63.01 18.37 -24.92
N GLY A 301 63.88 17.40 -24.64
CA GLY A 301 64.04 16.19 -25.46
C GLY A 301 63.01 15.08 -25.28
N LYS A 302 61.82 15.40 -24.72
CA LYS A 302 60.74 14.42 -24.55
C LYS A 302 59.86 14.41 -25.79
N VAL A 303 59.69 13.25 -26.41
CA VAL A 303 58.70 13.07 -27.48
C VAL A 303 57.29 12.99 -26.85
N PRO A 304 56.29 13.73 -27.36
CA PRO A 304 54.92 13.65 -26.87
C PRO A 304 54.36 12.22 -26.87
N HIS A 305 53.43 11.94 -25.95
CA HIS A 305 52.68 10.68 -25.99
C HIS A 305 51.71 10.72 -27.17
N THR A 306 51.68 9.65 -27.96
CA THR A 306 50.70 9.48 -29.03
C THR A 306 49.33 9.20 -28.43
N THR A 307 48.31 9.85 -28.96
CA THR A 307 46.90 9.55 -28.69
C THR A 307 46.28 8.87 -29.90
N PRO A 308 45.26 8.02 -29.72
CA PRO A 308 44.55 7.42 -30.84
C PRO A 308 43.91 8.50 -31.72
N PHE A 309 43.96 8.31 -33.03
CA PHE A 309 43.21 9.14 -33.96
C PHE A 309 41.73 8.75 -33.91
N LEU A 310 40.87 9.70 -33.57
CA LEU A 310 39.42 9.50 -33.52
C LEU A 310 38.77 10.26 -34.65
N TYR A 311 37.84 9.61 -35.34
CA TYR A 311 37.10 10.17 -36.46
C TYR A 311 35.59 9.96 -36.26
N PRO A 312 34.73 10.93 -36.63
CA PRO A 312 33.29 10.76 -36.58
C PRO A 312 32.87 9.58 -37.46
N THR A 313 32.35 8.52 -36.86
CA THR A 313 31.88 7.32 -37.56
C THR A 313 30.45 7.05 -37.13
N GLU A 314 29.57 6.82 -38.10
CA GLU A 314 28.20 6.36 -37.83
C GLU A 314 28.25 4.95 -37.28
N GLN A 315 27.74 4.76 -36.06
CA GLN A 315 27.61 3.45 -35.43
C GLN A 315 26.17 3.24 -35.01
N VAL A 316 25.66 2.04 -35.25
CA VAL A 316 24.38 1.61 -34.68
C VAL A 316 24.59 1.44 -33.18
N VAL A 317 24.00 2.35 -32.41
CA VAL A 317 23.98 2.33 -30.94
C VAL A 317 22.63 1.77 -30.52
N THR A 318 22.65 0.64 -29.83
CA THR A 318 21.46 0.09 -29.19
C THR A 318 21.21 0.83 -27.88
N THR A 319 20.21 1.71 -27.87
CA THR A 319 19.81 2.47 -26.69
C THR A 319 18.54 1.84 -26.12
N MET A 320 18.54 1.58 -24.81
CA MET A 320 17.35 1.07 -24.13
C MET A 320 16.39 2.24 -23.94
N VAL A 321 15.26 2.23 -24.65
CA VAL A 321 14.19 3.22 -24.46
C VAL A 321 12.99 2.55 -23.77
N PRO A 322 12.21 3.31 -22.98
CA PRO A 322 10.93 2.80 -22.47
C PRO A 322 10.08 2.33 -23.64
N ALA A 323 9.51 1.13 -23.54
CA ALA A 323 8.51 0.69 -24.49
C ALA A 323 7.40 1.74 -24.59
N PRO A 324 6.82 1.96 -25.78
CA PRO A 324 5.54 2.66 -25.89
C PRO A 324 4.56 2.05 -24.87
N PRO A 325 3.70 2.86 -24.22
CA PRO A 325 2.69 2.30 -23.34
C PRO A 325 1.95 1.21 -24.10
N GLU A 326 1.99 -0.03 -23.61
CA GLU A 326 1.08 -1.05 -24.11
C GLU A 326 -0.33 -0.49 -23.90
N GLU A 327 -1.21 -0.60 -24.91
CA GLU A 327 -2.61 -0.22 -24.72
C GLU A 327 -3.10 -0.92 -23.46
N ALA A 328 -3.68 -0.15 -22.53
CA ALA A 328 -4.13 -0.68 -21.26
C ALA A 328 -4.99 -1.92 -21.53
N GLY A 329 -4.71 -3.02 -20.82
CA GLY A 329 -5.55 -4.19 -20.87
C GLY A 329 -6.99 -3.83 -20.52
N ILE A 330 -7.94 -4.66 -20.94
CA ILE A 330 -9.37 -4.42 -20.70
C ILE A 330 -9.59 -4.15 -19.20
N GLY A 331 -10.14 -2.96 -18.87
CA GLY A 331 -10.44 -2.55 -17.49
C GLY A 331 -9.23 -2.18 -16.63
N GLN A 332 -8.05 -1.93 -17.20
CA GLN A 332 -6.86 -1.46 -16.49
C GLN A 332 -6.70 0.07 -16.54
N LEU A 333 -6.22 0.63 -15.43
CA LEU A 333 -5.94 2.05 -15.27
C LEU A 333 -4.50 2.39 -15.66
N PRO A 334 -4.25 3.50 -16.37
CA PRO A 334 -2.90 3.94 -16.67
C PRO A 334 -2.10 4.19 -15.39
N ALA A 335 -0.95 3.54 -15.28
CA ALA A 335 -0.05 3.68 -14.14
C ALA A 335 1.41 3.90 -14.57
N SER A 336 2.20 4.53 -13.70
CA SER A 336 3.64 4.71 -13.89
C SER A 336 4.38 4.59 -12.55
N LEU A 337 5.68 4.30 -12.60
CA LEU A 337 6.53 4.24 -11.41
C LEU A 337 7.25 5.58 -11.18
N ARG A 338 7.26 6.05 -9.94
CA ARG A 338 8.13 7.17 -9.51
C ARG A 338 8.79 6.88 -8.16
N ASN A 339 9.69 7.78 -7.74
CA ASN A 339 10.31 7.67 -6.42
C ASN A 339 9.25 7.82 -5.33
N ALA A 340 9.34 6.96 -4.31
CA ALA A 340 8.44 7.00 -3.17
C ALA A 340 8.45 8.39 -2.51
N SER A 341 7.27 8.92 -2.23
CA SER A 341 7.08 10.29 -1.77
C SER A 341 6.00 10.39 -0.69
N ARG A 342 5.88 11.55 -0.04
CA ARG A 342 4.77 11.88 0.88
C ARG A 342 4.17 13.22 0.50
N ILE A 343 2.89 13.40 0.82
CA ILE A 343 2.24 14.72 0.81
C ILE A 343 3.07 15.70 1.64
N LYS A 344 3.37 16.87 1.08
CA LYS A 344 4.09 17.95 1.76
C LYS A 344 3.09 18.92 2.39
N ALA A 345 2.37 18.44 3.40
CA ALA A 345 1.48 19.29 4.18
C ALA A 345 2.28 20.24 5.09
N SER A 346 1.61 21.28 5.56
CA SER A 346 2.10 22.19 6.60
C SER A 346 1.02 22.45 7.64
N MET A 347 1.41 22.81 8.87
CA MET A 347 0.49 23.08 9.97
C MET A 347 0.65 24.53 10.44
N ASP A 348 -0.47 25.22 10.64
CA ASP A 348 -0.49 26.57 11.19
C ASP A 348 -0.42 26.58 12.74
N ALA A 349 -0.48 27.77 13.33
CA ALA A 349 -0.36 27.96 14.77
C ALA A 349 -1.59 27.47 15.56
N ASP A 350 -2.72 27.29 14.90
CA ASP A 350 -4.00 26.86 15.48
C ASP A 350 -4.23 25.34 15.28
N GLY A 351 -3.32 24.66 14.58
CA GLY A 351 -3.38 23.23 14.29
C GLY A 351 -4.10 22.89 12.97
N GLY A 352 -4.43 23.89 12.16
CA GLY A 352 -4.97 23.73 10.82
C GLY A 352 -3.92 23.21 9.83
N VAL A 353 -4.31 22.25 8.98
CA VAL A 353 -3.41 21.64 7.99
C VAL A 353 -3.66 22.13 6.56
N HIS A 354 -2.57 22.39 5.85
CA HIS A 354 -2.57 23.02 4.53
C HIS A 354 -1.74 22.20 3.54
N TRP A 355 -2.23 22.06 2.32
CA TRP A 355 -1.53 21.40 1.22
C TRP A 355 -2.04 21.89 -0.15
N ASP A 356 -1.14 22.08 -1.09
CA ASP A 356 -1.38 22.69 -2.41
C ASP A 356 -1.89 21.70 -3.49
N GLY A 357 -2.20 20.46 -3.09
CA GLY A 357 -2.62 19.39 -4.01
C GLY A 357 -1.49 18.79 -4.84
N LYS A 358 -0.24 19.29 -4.76
CA LYS A 358 0.84 18.93 -5.70
C LYS A 358 2.18 18.66 -5.04
N SER A 359 2.56 19.47 -4.06
CA SER A 359 3.85 19.42 -3.38
C SER A 359 4.04 18.12 -2.63
N ARG A 360 5.19 17.48 -2.85
CA ARG A 360 5.58 16.22 -2.21
C ARG A 360 6.99 16.29 -1.66
N THR A 361 7.26 15.50 -0.63
CA THR A 361 8.61 15.28 -0.08
C THR A 361 9.10 13.89 -0.43
N ASP A 362 10.41 13.75 -0.65
CA ASP A 362 11.05 12.44 -0.78
C ASP A 362 10.79 11.63 0.50
N ALA A 363 10.27 10.42 0.32
CA ALA A 363 9.87 9.60 1.45
C ALA A 363 11.02 8.81 2.08
N THR A 364 12.06 8.50 1.32
CA THR A 364 13.04 7.47 1.69
C THR A 364 14.48 7.97 1.59
N GLY A 365 14.77 8.96 0.74
CA GLY A 365 16.14 9.28 0.36
C GLY A 365 16.78 8.21 -0.54
N ASP A 366 16.04 7.14 -0.87
CA ASP A 366 16.47 6.02 -1.71
C ASP A 366 15.72 6.07 -3.04
N ALA A 367 16.44 6.49 -4.09
CA ALA A 367 15.91 6.57 -5.45
C ALA A 367 15.46 5.21 -6.03
N LYS A 368 15.83 4.09 -5.39
CA LYS A 368 15.36 2.76 -5.77
C LYS A 368 13.99 2.43 -5.22
N ALA A 369 13.54 3.06 -4.13
CA ALA A 369 12.21 2.84 -3.58
C ALA A 369 11.16 3.47 -4.50
N LYS A 370 10.28 2.64 -5.08
CA LYS A 370 9.26 3.08 -6.05
C LYS A 370 7.84 2.99 -5.51
N GLU A 371 7.00 3.88 -6.00
CA GLU A 371 5.54 3.88 -5.82
C GLU A 371 4.86 3.95 -7.19
N TYR A 372 3.65 3.40 -7.27
CA TYR A 372 2.77 3.50 -8.43
C TYR A 372 1.99 4.81 -8.37
N VAL A 373 1.93 5.52 -9.49
CA VAL A 373 1.04 6.66 -9.70
C VAL A 373 0.02 6.24 -10.72
N VAL A 374 -1.25 6.35 -10.35
CA VAL A 374 -2.38 5.85 -11.13
C VAL A 374 -3.23 7.04 -11.58
N ASP A 375 -3.59 7.08 -12.85
CA ASP A 375 -4.60 8.00 -13.36
C ASP A 375 -5.98 7.35 -13.16
N LEU A 376 -6.82 8.00 -12.35
CA LEU A 376 -8.17 7.52 -12.02
C LEU A 376 -9.25 8.25 -12.84
N GLY A 377 -8.84 9.02 -13.84
CA GLY A 377 -9.71 9.82 -14.71
C GLY A 377 -10.29 11.04 -14.00
N GLU A 378 -10.85 11.97 -14.78
CA GLU A 378 -11.64 13.12 -14.27
C GLU A 378 -10.87 14.01 -13.27
N GLY A 379 -9.54 14.04 -13.35
CA GLY A 379 -8.68 14.78 -12.44
C GLY A 379 -8.39 14.07 -11.10
N TYR A 380 -8.90 12.85 -10.88
CA TYR A 380 -8.53 12.00 -9.77
C TYR A 380 -7.19 11.31 -10.03
N SER A 381 -6.38 11.17 -9.00
CA SER A 381 -5.10 10.45 -9.10
C SER A 381 -4.83 9.59 -7.87
N GLY A 382 -4.24 8.42 -8.09
CA GLY A 382 -3.86 7.46 -7.06
C GLY A 382 -2.35 7.40 -6.85
N VAL A 383 -1.93 7.14 -5.62
CA VAL A 383 -0.53 6.80 -5.28
C VAL A 383 -0.55 5.56 -4.41
N TYR A 384 0.05 4.47 -4.89
CA TYR A 384 0.13 3.20 -4.17
C TYR A 384 1.57 2.79 -3.89
N ARG A 385 1.83 2.41 -2.64
CA ARG A 385 3.17 2.00 -2.16
C ARG A 385 3.15 0.51 -1.88
N PRO A 386 3.85 -0.30 -2.68
CA PRO A 386 3.61 -1.74 -2.67
C PRO A 386 4.24 -2.46 -1.48
N HIS A 387 3.62 -3.56 -1.06
CA HIS A 387 4.16 -4.54 -0.11
C HIS A 387 5.39 -5.24 -0.67
N HIS A 388 5.39 -5.51 -1.97
CA HIS A 388 6.52 -6.09 -2.69
C HIS A 388 7.15 -5.09 -3.67
N ALA A 389 8.47 -5.02 -3.69
CA ALA A 389 9.18 -4.13 -4.59
C ALA A 389 8.83 -4.46 -6.05
N PRO A 390 8.52 -3.44 -6.89
CA PRO A 390 8.38 -3.65 -8.32
C PRO A 390 9.66 -4.27 -8.90
N GLU A 391 9.53 -5.03 -9.99
CA GLU A 391 10.67 -5.71 -10.61
C GLU A 391 11.81 -4.73 -10.95
N GLY A 392 13.04 -5.07 -10.58
CA GLY A 392 14.22 -4.22 -10.81
C GLY A 392 14.36 -3.03 -9.86
N HIS A 393 13.47 -2.87 -8.86
CA HIS A 393 13.45 -1.75 -7.93
C HIS A 393 13.69 -2.15 -6.46
N GLY A 394 13.93 -1.15 -5.62
CA GLY A 394 14.10 -1.29 -4.18
C GLY A 394 12.76 -1.22 -3.45
N GLN A 395 12.75 -1.80 -2.25
CA GLN A 395 11.56 -1.86 -1.40
C GLN A 395 11.35 -0.56 -0.63
N VAL A 396 10.10 -0.08 -0.55
CA VAL A 396 9.75 1.02 0.36
C VAL A 396 9.89 0.60 1.84
N PRO A 397 10.15 1.54 2.76
CA PRO A 397 10.18 1.26 4.20
C PRO A 397 8.91 0.53 4.65
N PHE A 398 9.03 -0.39 5.60
CA PHE A 398 7.93 -1.26 6.00
C PHE A 398 6.68 -0.49 6.44
N SER A 399 6.87 0.63 7.15
CA SER A 399 5.79 1.53 7.56
C SER A 399 4.95 2.12 6.40
N MET A 400 5.50 2.18 5.19
CA MET A 400 4.82 2.73 4.01
C MET A 400 4.18 1.67 3.12
N ARG A 401 4.43 0.38 3.38
CA ARG A 401 3.93 -0.71 2.56
C ARG A 401 2.41 -0.81 2.66
N GLY A 402 1.75 -0.96 1.52
CA GLY A 402 0.30 -0.97 1.40
C GLY A 402 -0.35 0.42 1.41
N GLN A 403 0.36 1.51 1.70
CA GLN A 403 -0.26 2.83 1.77
C GLN A 403 -0.79 3.27 0.42
N LEU A 404 -2.09 3.59 0.39
CA LEU A 404 -2.82 4.10 -0.75
C LEU A 404 -3.29 5.53 -0.45
N GLU A 405 -3.08 6.43 -1.41
CA GLU A 405 -3.61 7.79 -1.41
C GLU A 405 -4.42 8.00 -2.70
N ILE A 406 -5.66 8.49 -2.59
CA ILE A 406 -6.45 8.95 -3.74
C ILE A 406 -6.71 10.42 -3.56
N THR A 407 -6.28 11.24 -4.51
CA THR A 407 -6.44 12.70 -4.50
C THR A 407 -7.57 13.09 -5.45
N ALA A 408 -8.51 13.90 -4.96
CA ALA A 408 -9.58 14.47 -5.76
C ALA A 408 -9.13 15.72 -6.55
N PRO A 409 -9.92 16.16 -7.54
CA PRO A 409 -9.81 17.49 -8.13
C PRO A 409 -9.87 18.63 -7.10
N ALA A 410 -9.64 19.87 -7.54
CA ALA A 410 -9.78 21.04 -6.67
C ALA A 410 -11.24 21.22 -6.25
N GLY A 411 -11.51 21.36 -4.96
CA GLY A 411 -12.85 21.63 -4.44
C GLY A 411 -13.26 20.73 -3.27
N PRO A 412 -14.38 21.06 -2.62
CA PRO A 412 -15.00 20.21 -1.61
C PRO A 412 -15.99 19.20 -2.22
N GLY A 413 -16.47 18.26 -1.41
CA GLY A 413 -17.64 17.44 -1.73
C GLY A 413 -17.34 16.18 -2.52
N HIS A 414 -16.08 15.73 -2.53
CA HIS A 414 -15.64 14.52 -3.23
C HIS A 414 -15.61 13.28 -2.33
N GLY A 415 -16.07 13.37 -1.07
CA GLY A 415 -15.99 12.29 -0.08
C GLY A 415 -16.51 10.93 -0.58
N GLN A 416 -17.75 10.89 -1.10
CA GLN A 416 -18.34 9.65 -1.63
C GLN A 416 -17.60 9.16 -2.87
N THR A 417 -17.30 10.06 -3.82
CA THR A 417 -16.59 9.71 -5.06
C THR A 417 -15.19 9.17 -4.77
N LEU A 418 -14.48 9.73 -3.78
CA LEU A 418 -13.18 9.25 -3.33
C LEU A 418 -13.24 7.80 -2.87
N VAL A 419 -14.24 7.44 -2.08
CA VAL A 419 -14.47 6.04 -1.67
C VAL A 419 -14.86 5.19 -2.87
N GLY A 420 -15.73 5.69 -3.75
CA GLY A 420 -16.12 5.04 -5.01
C GLY A 420 -14.94 4.67 -5.92
N LYS A 421 -13.90 5.50 -5.99
CA LYS A 421 -12.68 5.24 -6.79
C LYS A 421 -11.88 4.02 -6.30
N LEU A 422 -12.14 3.48 -5.11
CA LEU A 422 -11.56 2.20 -4.67
C LEU A 422 -11.99 1.04 -5.57
N ALA A 423 -13.23 1.04 -6.07
CA ALA A 423 -13.71 -0.01 -6.96
C ALA A 423 -12.91 -0.08 -8.27
N ALA A 424 -12.48 1.07 -8.80
CA ALA A 424 -11.62 1.13 -9.99
C ALA A 424 -10.23 0.51 -9.76
N LEU A 425 -9.80 0.39 -8.50
CA LEU A 425 -8.56 -0.27 -8.07
C LEU A 425 -8.80 -1.71 -7.61
N ASN A 426 -9.95 -2.32 -7.93
CA ASN A 426 -10.36 -3.64 -7.43
C ASN A 426 -10.37 -3.75 -5.90
N LEU A 427 -10.69 -2.65 -5.20
CA LEU A 427 -10.83 -2.58 -3.75
C LEU A 427 -12.29 -2.32 -3.35
N PRO A 428 -12.70 -2.68 -2.13
CA PRO A 428 -14.06 -2.45 -1.67
C PRO A 428 -14.36 -0.95 -1.54
N ALA A 429 -15.51 -0.54 -2.07
CA ALA A 429 -15.99 0.84 -2.06
C ALA A 429 -17.37 1.02 -1.38
N ALA A 430 -18.01 -0.08 -0.98
CA ALA A 430 -19.33 -0.02 -0.34
C ALA A 430 -19.20 0.39 1.14
N PRO A 431 -20.20 1.09 1.70
CA PRO A 431 -20.27 1.30 3.15
C PRO A 431 -20.34 -0.03 3.89
N ALA A 432 -19.64 -0.12 5.03
CA ALA A 432 -19.70 -1.30 5.90
C ALA A 432 -20.99 -1.31 6.74
N GLY A 433 -21.68 -2.45 6.74
CA GLY A 433 -22.79 -2.74 7.64
C GLY A 433 -22.34 -3.31 9.01
N ALA A 434 -23.31 -3.61 9.87
CA ALA A 434 -23.05 -4.13 11.22
C ALA A 434 -22.31 -5.49 11.22
N ALA A 435 -22.65 -6.39 10.29
CA ALA A 435 -21.98 -7.69 10.19
C ALA A 435 -20.52 -7.56 9.73
N GLU A 436 -20.22 -6.63 8.81
CA GLU A 436 -18.84 -6.35 8.37
C GLU A 436 -18.01 -5.73 9.51
N ALA A 437 -18.64 -4.87 10.31
CA ALA A 437 -18.04 -4.33 11.53
C ALA A 437 -17.71 -5.44 12.53
N GLU A 438 -18.65 -6.35 12.80
CA GLU A 438 -18.45 -7.49 13.69
C GLU A 438 -17.36 -8.46 13.17
N LEU A 439 -17.32 -8.74 11.87
CA LEU A 439 -16.28 -9.57 11.26
C LEU A 439 -14.89 -8.95 11.47
N THR A 440 -14.76 -7.65 11.22
CA THR A 440 -13.50 -6.91 11.42
C THR A 440 -13.09 -6.87 12.89
N TYR A 441 -14.06 -6.65 13.78
CA TYR A 441 -13.90 -6.70 15.22
C TYR A 441 -13.36 -8.05 15.71
N LEU A 442 -13.93 -9.16 15.22
CA LEU A 442 -13.50 -10.50 15.57
C LEU A 442 -12.07 -10.77 15.07
N LYS A 443 -11.73 -10.38 13.83
CA LYS A 443 -10.35 -10.49 13.31
C LYS A 443 -9.35 -9.68 14.13
N ALA A 444 -9.72 -8.47 14.55
CA ALA A 444 -8.90 -7.65 15.42
C ALA A 444 -8.66 -8.35 16.77
N ASN A 445 -9.70 -8.91 17.39
CA ASN A 445 -9.59 -9.63 18.66
C ASN A 445 -8.80 -10.94 18.56
N ILE A 446 -8.95 -11.69 17.46
CA ILE A 446 -8.14 -12.88 17.17
C ILE A 446 -6.66 -12.54 17.16
N THR A 447 -6.29 -11.44 16.50
CA THR A 447 -4.90 -10.96 16.45
C THR A 447 -4.44 -10.49 17.83
N ALA A 448 -5.28 -9.70 18.52
CA ALA A 448 -4.98 -9.07 19.81
C ALA A 448 -4.77 -10.10 20.94
N GLN A 449 -5.52 -11.20 20.91
CA GLN A 449 -5.47 -12.28 21.90
C GLN A 449 -4.63 -13.49 21.45
N GLY A 450 -4.09 -13.46 20.22
CA GLY A 450 -3.25 -14.55 19.71
C GLY A 450 -4.01 -15.84 19.41
N LEU A 451 -5.28 -15.75 19.04
CA LEU A 451 -6.18 -16.89 18.84
C LEU A 451 -6.02 -17.58 17.48
N ALA A 452 -5.25 -17.00 16.55
CA ALA A 452 -5.08 -17.56 15.20
C ALA A 452 -4.44 -18.96 15.18
N GLY A 453 -3.78 -19.37 16.27
CA GLY A 453 -3.22 -20.72 16.42
C GLY A 453 -4.24 -21.78 16.89
N ASP A 454 -5.44 -21.37 17.32
CA ASP A 454 -6.52 -22.30 17.63
C ASP A 454 -7.08 -22.92 16.34
N ALA A 455 -7.29 -24.23 16.35
CA ALA A 455 -7.70 -24.96 15.15
C ALA A 455 -9.10 -24.55 14.66
N GLY A 456 -10.03 -24.31 15.58
CA GLY A 456 -11.39 -23.86 15.25
C GLY A 456 -11.38 -22.46 14.66
N VAL A 457 -10.64 -21.53 15.28
CA VAL A 457 -10.48 -20.16 14.78
C VAL A 457 -9.78 -20.13 13.41
N SER A 458 -8.72 -20.90 13.22
CA SER A 458 -7.98 -20.98 11.95
C SER A 458 -8.86 -21.54 10.81
N SER A 459 -9.64 -22.58 11.11
CA SER A 459 -10.62 -23.12 10.16
C SER A 459 -11.68 -22.08 9.82
N ALA A 460 -12.17 -21.34 10.82
CA ALA A 460 -13.17 -20.31 10.64
C ALA A 460 -12.72 -19.15 9.75
N LEU A 461 -11.50 -18.65 9.98
CA LEU A 461 -10.89 -17.62 9.15
C LEU A 461 -10.77 -18.04 7.67
N SER A 462 -10.55 -19.33 7.42
CA SER A 462 -10.37 -19.88 6.08
C SER A 462 -11.70 -20.15 5.35
N ALA A 463 -12.82 -20.20 6.07
CA ALA A 463 -14.13 -20.51 5.50
C ALA A 463 -14.70 -19.37 4.63
N GLY A 464 -14.26 -18.12 4.86
CA GLY A 464 -14.78 -16.95 4.14
C GLY A 464 -14.72 -17.07 2.61
N ALA A 465 -13.61 -17.56 2.06
CA ALA A 465 -13.45 -17.71 0.61
C ALA A 465 -14.42 -18.75 0.01
N GLN A 466 -14.68 -19.84 0.74
CA GLN A 466 -15.61 -20.88 0.31
C GLN A 466 -17.06 -20.36 0.32
N LEU A 467 -17.43 -19.62 1.37
CA LEU A 467 -18.75 -18.99 1.47
C LEU A 467 -18.97 -17.96 0.35
N THR A 468 -17.95 -17.15 0.04
CA THR A 468 -18.00 -16.22 -1.10
C THR A 468 -18.22 -16.96 -2.42
N GLU A 469 -17.43 -18.00 -2.70
CA GLU A 469 -17.55 -18.77 -3.94
C GLU A 469 -18.92 -19.42 -4.09
N MET A 470 -19.50 -19.94 -3.00
CA MET A 470 -20.86 -20.49 -3.01
C MET A 470 -21.90 -19.44 -3.42
N HIS A 471 -21.85 -18.23 -2.85
CA HIS A 471 -22.76 -17.16 -3.24
C HIS A 471 -22.51 -16.63 -4.65
N VAL A 472 -21.27 -16.59 -5.12
CA VAL A 472 -20.96 -16.25 -6.51
C VAL A 472 -21.60 -17.25 -7.47
N GLN A 473 -21.52 -18.55 -7.17
CA GLN A 473 -22.16 -19.59 -7.98
C GLN A 473 -23.68 -19.48 -7.97
N GLU A 474 -24.30 -19.17 -6.83
CA GLU A 474 -25.73 -18.88 -6.73
C GLU A 474 -26.13 -17.68 -7.61
N LEU A 475 -25.38 -16.57 -7.53
CA LEU A 475 -25.60 -15.38 -8.35
C LEU A 475 -25.43 -15.68 -9.84
N PHE A 476 -24.38 -16.40 -10.22
CA PHE A 476 -24.15 -16.79 -11.60
C PHE A 476 -25.30 -17.66 -12.14
N HIS A 477 -25.79 -18.65 -11.38
CA HIS A 477 -26.93 -19.45 -11.81
C HIS A 477 -28.23 -18.65 -11.92
N ALA A 478 -28.50 -17.72 -11.00
CA ALA A 478 -29.69 -16.89 -11.02
C ALA A 478 -29.67 -15.85 -12.15
N GLU A 479 -28.50 -15.29 -12.44
CA GLU A 479 -28.32 -14.14 -13.33
C GLU A 479 -27.52 -14.47 -14.61
N ALA A 480 -27.32 -15.75 -14.94
CA ALA A 480 -26.56 -16.19 -16.13
C ALA A 480 -27.04 -15.53 -17.43
N HIS A 481 -28.33 -15.19 -17.52
CA HIS A 481 -28.92 -14.50 -18.65
C HIS A 481 -28.30 -13.12 -18.91
N ARG A 482 -27.78 -12.43 -17.88
CA ARG A 482 -27.09 -11.14 -18.01
C ARG A 482 -25.78 -11.25 -18.78
N ALA A 483 -25.15 -12.43 -18.80
CA ALA A 483 -23.91 -12.67 -19.53
C ALA A 483 -24.13 -12.82 -21.06
N VAL A 484 -25.37 -13.04 -21.50
CA VAL A 484 -25.68 -13.30 -22.91
C VAL A 484 -25.50 -12.02 -23.73
N GLY A 485 -24.62 -12.07 -24.73
CA GLY A 485 -24.38 -10.96 -25.66
C GLY A 485 -23.41 -9.89 -25.15
N LEU A 486 -22.86 -10.04 -23.93
CA LEU A 486 -21.76 -9.22 -23.47
C LEU A 486 -20.47 -9.59 -24.21
N ASP A 487 -19.67 -8.58 -24.53
CA ASP A 487 -18.29 -8.79 -24.98
C ASP A 487 -17.37 -9.12 -23.79
N ALA A 488 -16.08 -9.29 -24.06
CA ALA A 488 -15.11 -9.61 -22.99
C ALA A 488 -15.09 -8.55 -21.88
N HIS A 489 -15.33 -7.27 -22.20
CA HIS A 489 -15.38 -6.18 -21.21
C HIS A 489 -16.62 -6.29 -20.34
N GLY A 490 -17.79 -6.51 -20.94
CA GLY A 490 -19.04 -6.70 -20.21
C GLY A 490 -19.01 -7.95 -19.32
N LEU A 491 -18.44 -9.07 -19.81
CA LEU A 491 -18.31 -10.29 -19.03
C LEU A 491 -17.39 -10.13 -17.83
N ASP A 492 -16.26 -9.45 -18.01
CA ASP A 492 -15.32 -9.19 -16.92
C ASP A 492 -15.92 -8.25 -15.87
N ALA A 493 -16.58 -7.16 -16.29
CA ALA A 493 -17.29 -6.27 -15.37
C ALA A 493 -18.38 -7.01 -14.58
N LEU A 494 -19.16 -7.88 -15.23
CA LEU A 494 -20.19 -8.70 -14.59
C LEU A 494 -19.59 -9.71 -13.59
N ALA A 495 -18.47 -10.35 -13.95
CA ALA A 495 -17.79 -11.27 -13.05
C ALA A 495 -17.29 -10.57 -11.78
N ARG A 496 -16.72 -9.37 -11.90
CA ARG A 496 -16.32 -8.54 -10.75
C ARG A 496 -17.53 -8.14 -9.89
N GLU A 497 -18.65 -7.78 -10.53
CA GLU A 497 -19.90 -7.47 -9.82
C GLU A 497 -20.39 -8.67 -8.99
N PHE A 498 -20.42 -9.88 -9.57
CA PHE A 498 -20.81 -11.09 -8.86
C PHE A 498 -19.87 -11.41 -7.70
N GLN A 499 -18.56 -11.27 -7.89
CA GLN A 499 -17.58 -11.46 -6.81
C GLN A 499 -17.82 -10.49 -5.64
N ALA A 500 -18.02 -9.20 -5.92
CA ALA A 500 -18.30 -8.21 -4.88
C ALA A 500 -19.62 -8.49 -4.14
N ARG A 501 -20.68 -8.85 -4.87
CA ARG A 501 -21.99 -9.19 -4.28
C ARG A 501 -21.94 -10.49 -3.48
N GLY A 502 -21.26 -11.52 -3.99
CA GLY A 502 -21.08 -12.79 -3.32
C GLY A 502 -20.27 -12.65 -2.03
N ALA A 503 -19.20 -11.85 -2.05
CA ALA A 503 -18.41 -11.56 -0.86
C ALA A 503 -19.24 -10.85 0.21
N LYS A 504 -20.06 -9.86 -0.17
CA LYS A 504 -20.97 -9.18 0.75
C LYS A 504 -22.03 -10.12 1.33
N ALA A 505 -22.60 -11.00 0.51
CA ALA A 505 -23.60 -11.99 0.93
C ALA A 505 -23.02 -13.02 1.92
N ALA A 506 -21.73 -13.36 1.78
CA ALA A 506 -21.05 -14.31 2.67
C ALA A 506 -20.81 -13.78 4.10
N VAL A 507 -20.82 -12.47 4.30
CA VAL A 507 -20.38 -11.83 5.56
C VAL A 507 -21.16 -12.34 6.79
N PRO A 508 -22.51 -12.40 6.80
CA PRO A 508 -23.25 -12.82 7.98
C PRO A 508 -22.90 -14.25 8.43
N ALA A 509 -22.85 -15.19 7.49
CA ALA A 509 -22.50 -16.59 7.77
C ALA A 509 -21.04 -16.72 8.27
N HIS A 510 -20.11 -16.01 7.63
CA HIS A 510 -18.70 -15.99 8.05
C HIS A 510 -18.55 -15.39 9.46
N THR A 511 -19.28 -14.31 9.74
CA THR A 511 -19.27 -13.65 11.05
C THR A 511 -19.77 -14.57 12.15
N ALA A 512 -20.90 -15.25 11.93
CA ALA A 512 -21.47 -16.20 12.89
C ALA A 512 -20.50 -17.36 13.18
N LEU A 513 -19.92 -17.93 12.12
CA LEU A 513 -18.96 -19.03 12.22
C LEU A 513 -17.69 -18.59 12.99
N LEU A 514 -17.17 -17.41 12.69
CA LEU A 514 -15.99 -16.87 13.38
C LEU A 514 -16.29 -16.54 14.85
N ARG A 515 -17.48 -16.01 15.14
CA ARG A 515 -17.92 -15.69 16.51
C ARG A 515 -18.01 -16.94 17.38
N GLU A 516 -18.58 -18.02 16.83
CA GLU A 516 -18.65 -19.32 17.51
C GLU A 516 -17.25 -19.88 17.78
N ALA A 517 -16.34 -19.82 16.81
CA ALA A 517 -14.97 -20.28 16.98
C ALA A 517 -14.21 -19.47 18.06
N VAL A 518 -14.35 -18.14 18.06
CA VAL A 518 -13.74 -17.26 19.06
C VAL A 518 -14.34 -17.51 20.45
N ALA A 519 -15.65 -17.71 20.55
CA ALA A 519 -16.31 -18.04 21.81
C ALA A 519 -15.73 -19.32 22.43
N ASN A 520 -15.64 -20.38 21.64
CA ASN A 520 -15.06 -21.65 22.07
C ASN A 520 -13.59 -21.50 22.50
N ALA A 521 -12.77 -20.80 21.71
CA ALA A 521 -11.36 -20.56 22.03
C ALA A 521 -11.14 -19.72 23.30
N THR A 522 -12.12 -18.92 23.69
CA THR A 522 -12.06 -18.03 24.87
C THR A 522 -12.86 -18.53 26.06
N GLY A 523 -13.44 -19.74 25.97
CA GLY A 523 -14.17 -20.39 27.06
C GLY A 523 -15.59 -19.87 27.29
N HIS A 524 -16.18 -19.19 26.31
CA HIS A 524 -17.61 -18.87 26.30
C HIS A 524 -18.42 -20.08 25.86
N ALA A 525 -19.70 -20.14 26.25
CA ALA A 525 -20.56 -21.30 25.96
C ALA A 525 -21.00 -21.41 24.49
N SER A 526 -21.08 -20.27 23.80
CA SER A 526 -21.45 -20.16 22.38
C SER A 526 -21.09 -18.76 21.87
N GLY A 527 -21.16 -18.57 20.55
CA GLY A 527 -21.03 -17.27 19.90
C GLY A 527 -22.01 -16.24 20.44
N ASP A 528 -23.26 -16.63 20.73
CA ASP A 528 -24.27 -15.73 21.30
C ASP A 528 -23.96 -15.36 22.75
N ALA A 529 -23.42 -16.29 23.54
CA ALA A 529 -22.97 -16.00 24.89
C ALA A 529 -21.79 -15.01 24.89
N LEU A 530 -20.89 -15.10 23.92
CA LEU A 530 -19.83 -14.11 23.70
C LEU A 530 -20.43 -12.75 23.29
N ALA A 531 -21.37 -12.73 22.35
CA ALA A 531 -22.02 -11.50 21.88
C ALA A 531 -22.78 -10.74 23.00
N GLN A 532 -23.33 -11.48 23.96
CA GLN A 532 -24.01 -10.92 25.14
C GLN A 532 -23.06 -10.54 26.28
N SER A 533 -21.76 -10.81 26.15
CA SER A 533 -20.80 -10.48 27.21
C SER A 533 -20.61 -8.96 27.34
N PRO A 534 -20.41 -8.41 28.55
CA PRO A 534 -20.30 -6.96 28.76
C PRO A 534 -19.18 -6.26 27.98
N GLY A 535 -18.14 -7.01 27.58
CA GLY A 535 -17.00 -6.50 26.82
C GLY A 535 -17.16 -6.55 25.30
N TYR A 536 -18.19 -7.21 24.78
CA TYR A 536 -18.39 -7.39 23.35
C TYR A 536 -18.97 -6.12 22.72
N GLN A 537 -18.13 -5.38 22.01
CA GLN A 537 -18.51 -4.12 21.36
C GLN A 537 -18.02 -4.13 19.91
N PRO A 538 -18.81 -4.72 18.99
CA PRO A 538 -18.43 -4.92 17.58
C PRO A 538 -18.54 -3.63 16.75
N THR A 539 -18.94 -2.51 17.34
CA THR A 539 -18.94 -1.21 16.69
C THR A 539 -17.57 -0.56 16.81
N PRO A 540 -16.95 -0.10 15.71
CA PRO A 540 -15.67 0.60 15.78
C PRO A 540 -15.81 1.94 16.50
N GLN A 541 -14.79 2.32 17.24
CA GLN A 541 -14.68 3.67 17.77
C GLN A 541 -13.94 4.54 16.76
N ALA A 542 -14.61 5.59 16.25
CA ALA A 542 -13.97 6.61 15.45
C ALA A 542 -13.14 7.52 16.38
N THR A 543 -11.83 7.39 16.33
CA THR A 543 -10.91 8.24 17.10
C THR A 543 -9.98 8.93 16.11
N ALA A 544 -9.96 10.27 16.13
CA ALA A 544 -8.82 11.00 15.58
C ALA A 544 -8.42 10.66 14.12
N GLY A 545 -9.35 10.37 13.22
CA GLY A 545 -9.01 10.03 11.84
C GLY A 545 -8.73 8.56 11.55
N TRP A 546 -8.90 7.66 12.51
CA TRP A 546 -8.84 6.21 12.29
C TRP A 546 -9.94 5.49 13.08
N LEU A 547 -10.17 4.23 12.73
CA LEU A 547 -11.04 3.34 13.48
C LEU A 547 -10.18 2.54 14.47
N SER A 548 -10.69 2.39 15.69
CA SER A 548 -10.12 1.52 16.71
C SER A 548 -11.14 0.48 17.14
N TRP A 549 -10.66 -0.74 17.39
CA TRP A 549 -11.49 -1.88 17.75
C TRP A 549 -11.27 -2.23 19.20
N SER A 550 -12.34 -2.43 19.96
CA SER A 550 -12.23 -2.78 21.37
C SER A 550 -11.77 -4.22 21.57
N ARG A 551 -11.24 -4.49 22.76
CA ARG A 551 -10.86 -5.82 23.25
C ARG A 551 -11.89 -6.30 24.26
N PHE A 552 -12.58 -7.40 23.99
CA PHE A 552 -13.58 -7.88 24.95
C PHE A 552 -12.95 -8.42 26.25
N ASP A 553 -11.73 -8.95 26.19
CA ASP A 553 -10.99 -9.46 27.36
C ASP A 553 -10.57 -8.36 28.34
N VAL A 554 -10.43 -7.12 27.85
CA VAL A 554 -10.11 -5.94 28.67
C VAL A 554 -11.36 -5.14 29.02
N THR A 555 -12.23 -4.89 28.04
CA THR A 555 -13.44 -4.08 28.21
C THR A 555 -14.46 -4.76 29.12
N GLY A 556 -14.48 -6.10 29.15
CA GLY A 556 -15.32 -6.87 30.07
C GLY A 556 -14.83 -6.86 31.53
N ASP A 557 -13.56 -6.50 31.79
CA ASP A 557 -12.98 -6.44 33.14
C ASP A 557 -11.96 -5.28 33.28
N PRO A 558 -12.41 -4.02 33.19
CA PRO A 558 -11.52 -2.86 33.27
C PRO A 558 -10.85 -2.74 34.65
N GLN A 559 -11.50 -3.25 35.71
CA GLN A 559 -10.97 -3.19 37.08
C GLN A 559 -9.69 -4.02 37.24
N LYS A 560 -9.64 -5.21 36.62
CA LYS A 560 -8.41 -6.03 36.59
C LYS A 560 -7.28 -5.32 35.83
N MET A 561 -7.61 -4.60 34.77
CA MET A 561 -6.64 -3.79 34.04
C MET A 561 -6.13 -2.62 34.90
N GLU A 562 -7.01 -1.89 35.58
CA GLU A 562 -6.63 -0.84 36.52
C GLU A 562 -5.75 -1.37 37.67
N ALA A 563 -6.09 -2.53 38.23
CA ALA A 563 -5.30 -3.17 39.28
C ALA A 563 -3.86 -3.47 38.83
N SER A 564 -3.68 -3.81 37.54
CA SER A 564 -2.35 -4.06 36.94
C SER A 564 -1.47 -2.80 36.94
N PHE A 565 -2.05 -1.61 37.01
CA PHE A 565 -1.37 -0.31 36.96
C PHE A 565 -1.34 0.46 38.29
N LYS A 566 -1.80 -0.11 39.41
CA LYS A 566 -1.96 0.62 40.71
C LYS A 566 -0.79 1.53 41.13
N ASN A 567 0.46 1.10 40.94
CA ASN A 567 1.68 1.87 41.26
C ASN A 567 2.52 2.26 40.04
N ARG A 568 1.97 2.04 38.85
CA ARG A 568 2.63 2.22 37.57
C ARG A 568 1.93 3.32 36.79
N ALA A 569 2.62 3.85 35.80
CA ALA A 569 2.01 4.78 34.86
C ALA A 569 2.49 4.44 33.46
N LEU A 570 1.68 4.83 32.49
CA LEU A 570 2.11 4.87 31.10
C LEU A 570 2.56 6.29 30.77
N THR A 571 3.64 6.44 29.99
CA THR A 571 4.26 7.75 29.75
C THR A 571 4.70 7.94 28.31
N HIS A 572 4.59 9.16 27.81
CA HIS A 572 5.22 9.59 26.57
C HIS A 572 6.06 10.83 26.84
N THR A 573 7.36 10.79 26.54
CA THR A 573 8.24 11.94 26.67
C THR A 573 8.77 12.34 25.30
N GLY A 574 8.50 13.58 24.91
CA GLY A 574 8.93 14.14 23.63
C GLY A 574 9.65 15.47 23.79
N LYS A 575 10.25 15.95 22.70
CA LYS A 575 10.77 17.33 22.63
C LYS A 575 9.61 18.31 22.85
N ALA A 576 9.84 19.37 23.62
CA ALA A 576 8.78 20.30 24.02
C ALA A 576 7.99 20.84 22.82
N GLN A 577 8.67 21.25 21.74
CA GLN A 577 7.99 21.75 20.54
C GLN A 577 7.07 20.71 19.89
N SER A 578 7.53 19.46 19.76
CA SER A 578 6.73 18.39 19.17
C SER A 578 5.50 18.07 20.02
N VAL A 579 5.63 18.02 21.34
CA VAL A 579 4.46 17.74 22.21
C VAL A 579 3.46 18.90 22.14
N LYS A 580 3.93 20.16 22.09
CA LYS A 580 3.06 21.32 21.89
C LYS A 580 2.29 21.26 20.57
N GLU A 581 2.94 20.84 19.48
CA GLU A 581 2.28 20.62 18.18
C GLU A 581 1.20 19.53 18.26
N MET A 582 1.45 18.43 18.97
CA MET A 582 0.44 17.38 19.22
C MET A 582 -0.71 17.85 20.11
N LEU A 583 -0.45 18.74 21.08
CA LEU A 583 -1.52 19.34 21.88
C LEU A 583 -2.38 20.30 21.05
N ARG A 584 -1.80 21.03 20.09
CA ARG A 584 -2.57 21.87 19.15
C ARG A 584 -3.48 21.06 18.22
N THR A 585 -3.05 19.88 17.81
CA THR A 585 -3.93 19.00 17.03
C THR A 585 -4.92 18.26 17.93
N GLY A 586 -4.59 18.07 19.20
CA GLY A 586 -5.36 17.27 20.17
C GLY A 586 -5.04 15.78 20.14
N PHE A 587 -3.99 15.37 19.41
CA PHE A 587 -3.67 13.97 19.19
C PHE A 587 -2.17 13.72 19.29
N LEU A 588 -1.81 12.66 20.02
CA LEU A 588 -0.48 12.11 19.96
C LEU A 588 -0.43 11.16 18.75
N ALA A 589 0.14 11.62 17.64
CA ALA A 589 0.14 10.88 16.37
C ALA A 589 1.47 10.17 16.08
N SER A 590 1.38 9.04 15.35
CA SER A 590 2.54 8.27 14.88
C SER A 590 3.39 9.07 13.90
N THR A 591 4.58 8.58 13.56
CA THR A 591 5.46 9.28 12.61
C THR A 591 4.79 9.45 11.25
N GLU A 592 4.19 8.39 10.67
CA GLU A 592 3.54 8.51 9.37
C GLU A 592 2.33 9.46 9.42
N ARG A 593 1.52 9.41 10.47
CA ARG A 593 0.38 10.34 10.65
C ARG A 593 0.83 11.79 10.85
N ARG A 594 1.92 12.04 11.59
CA ARG A 594 2.48 13.40 11.72
C ARG A 594 2.92 13.98 10.37
N ARG A 595 3.41 13.15 9.45
CA ARG A 595 3.78 13.61 8.10
C ARG A 595 2.57 14.07 7.30
N THR A 596 1.44 13.36 7.41
CA THR A 596 0.20 13.78 6.74
C THR A 596 -0.37 15.06 7.33
N MET A 597 -0.07 15.37 8.59
CA MET A 597 -0.45 16.61 9.28
C MET A 597 0.50 17.79 9.01
N GLY A 598 1.61 17.59 8.28
CA GLY A 598 2.61 18.65 8.06
C GLY A 598 3.48 18.95 9.27
N VAL A 599 3.55 18.05 10.25
CA VAL A 599 4.43 18.15 11.41
C VAL A 599 5.83 17.67 11.05
N ALA A 600 6.84 18.47 11.38
CA ALA A 600 8.23 18.24 10.98
C ALA A 600 8.86 16.99 11.61
N LYS A 601 10.02 16.56 11.08
CA LYS A 601 10.83 15.46 11.63
C LYS A 601 11.27 15.79 13.05
N VAL A 602 10.70 15.12 14.04
CA VAL A 602 10.89 15.46 15.46
C VAL A 602 11.16 14.25 16.36
N GLY A 603 10.91 13.03 15.88
CA GLY A 603 11.22 11.78 16.59
C GLY A 603 12.72 11.52 16.74
N MET A 604 13.09 10.72 17.74
CA MET A 604 14.48 10.40 18.05
C MET A 604 15.06 9.32 17.12
N SER A 605 14.24 8.40 16.59
CA SER A 605 14.68 7.23 15.82
C SER A 605 13.84 6.94 14.56
N GLU A 606 13.31 7.97 13.89
CA GLU A 606 12.33 7.77 12.80
C GLU A 606 12.81 6.86 11.65
N GLY A 607 14.11 6.82 11.34
CA GLY A 607 14.65 5.95 10.27
C GLY A 607 14.52 4.45 10.59
N PRO A 608 15.09 3.98 11.72
CA PRO A 608 14.83 2.64 12.24
C PRO A 608 13.34 2.30 12.36
N ASP A 609 12.54 3.19 12.96
CA ASP A 609 11.09 2.97 13.17
C ASP A 609 10.35 2.74 11.84
N MET A 610 10.75 3.44 10.77
CA MET A 610 10.16 3.26 9.45
C MET A 610 10.47 1.89 8.83
N THR A 611 11.64 1.33 9.12
CA THR A 611 12.12 0.05 8.57
C THR A 611 11.49 -1.14 9.29
N THR A 612 11.29 -1.03 10.61
CA THR A 612 10.68 -2.05 11.46
C THR A 612 9.15 -2.01 11.43
N GLY A 613 8.56 -0.87 11.03
CA GLY A 613 7.13 -0.61 11.01
C GLY A 613 6.61 0.19 12.21
N GLY A 614 7.43 0.44 13.21
CA GLY A 614 7.08 1.22 14.40
C GLY A 614 6.64 2.66 14.08
N ALA A 615 7.03 3.23 12.93
CA ALA A 615 6.62 4.56 12.50
C ALA A 615 5.09 4.73 12.31
N ASN A 616 4.34 3.63 12.22
CA ASN A 616 2.87 3.63 12.19
C ASN A 616 2.22 3.67 13.58
N SER A 617 3.01 3.67 14.65
CA SER A 617 2.53 3.64 16.03
C SER A 617 3.14 4.76 16.88
N VAL A 618 2.48 5.09 17.98
CA VAL A 618 3.04 5.95 19.04
C VAL A 618 3.64 5.10 20.14
N PHE A 619 4.78 5.56 20.64
CA PHE A 619 5.59 4.84 21.62
C PHE A 619 5.35 5.42 23.01
N LEU A 620 4.85 4.59 23.90
CA LEU A 620 4.69 4.89 25.30
C LEU A 620 5.55 3.93 26.13
N ARG A 621 5.85 4.31 27.37
CA ARG A 621 6.66 3.51 28.30
C ARG A 621 5.91 3.25 29.58
N VAL A 622 5.97 2.01 30.06
CA VAL A 622 5.54 1.66 31.42
C VAL A 622 6.61 2.12 32.39
N LYS A 623 6.21 2.91 33.38
CA LYS A 623 7.02 3.30 34.53
C LYS A 623 6.58 2.50 35.74
N SER A 624 7.53 1.82 36.37
CA SER A 624 7.32 1.01 37.58
C SER A 624 7.01 1.85 38.81
N ASP A 625 7.47 3.11 38.82
CA ASP A 625 7.14 4.12 39.83
C ASP A 625 6.46 5.31 39.14
N LYS A 626 5.16 5.48 39.40
CA LYS A 626 4.33 6.57 38.87
C LYS A 626 4.67 7.97 39.44
N THR A 627 5.65 8.08 40.33
CA THR A 627 6.12 9.35 40.90
C THR A 627 7.49 9.76 40.39
N ALA A 628 8.30 8.81 39.91
CA ALA A 628 9.66 9.05 39.44
C ALA A 628 9.69 9.36 37.93
N PHE A 629 9.61 10.66 37.59
CA PHE A 629 9.83 11.14 36.23
C PHE A 629 11.17 11.88 36.18
N THR A 630 12.04 11.51 35.25
CA THR A 630 13.30 12.21 35.02
C THR A 630 13.06 13.45 34.18
N HIS A 631 13.47 14.61 34.72
CA HIS A 631 13.36 15.91 34.07
C HIS A 631 14.41 16.06 32.96
N GLY A 632 14.04 15.63 31.75
CA GLY A 632 14.73 16.06 30.54
C GLY A 632 14.25 17.43 30.07
N HIS A 633 14.88 17.98 29.03
CA HIS A 633 14.48 19.23 28.35
C HIS A 633 13.14 19.13 27.56
N GLY A 634 12.26 18.19 27.91
CA GLY A 634 11.05 17.84 27.16
C GLY A 634 9.76 18.05 27.95
N ILE A 635 8.64 17.62 27.35
CA ILE A 635 7.33 17.53 28.01
C ILE A 635 6.99 16.04 28.11
N THR A 636 6.47 15.63 29.28
CA THR A 636 6.02 14.25 29.52
C THR A 636 4.52 14.20 29.74
N LEU A 637 3.83 13.42 28.90
CA LEU A 637 2.44 13.03 29.08
C LEU A 637 2.39 11.77 29.97
N VAL A 638 1.52 11.77 30.97
CA VAL A 638 1.42 10.68 31.95
C VAL A 638 -0.03 10.22 32.09
N TRP A 639 -0.24 8.91 31.98
CA TRP A 639 -1.52 8.24 32.23
C TRP A 639 -1.41 7.39 33.47
N ASP A 640 -2.03 7.85 34.56
CA ASP A 640 -2.08 7.13 35.84
C ASP A 640 -3.10 5.98 35.82
N LYS A 641 -4.07 6.04 34.90
CA LYS A 641 -5.12 5.03 34.70
C LYS A 641 -5.25 4.67 33.21
N PRO A 642 -4.30 3.93 32.62
CA PRO A 642 -4.29 3.66 31.19
C PRO A 642 -5.26 2.55 30.75
N ALA A 643 -6.16 2.06 31.61
CA ALA A 643 -7.02 0.90 31.32
C ALA A 643 -7.86 1.08 30.05
N ALA A 644 -8.45 2.26 29.85
CA ALA A 644 -9.21 2.58 28.63
C ALA A 644 -8.35 2.53 27.35
N MET A 645 -7.06 2.81 27.44
CA MET A 645 -6.15 2.76 26.30
C MET A 645 -5.85 1.31 25.90
N PHE A 646 -5.66 0.43 26.89
CA PHE A 646 -5.42 -1.01 26.65
C PHE A 646 -6.66 -1.76 26.15
N ALA A 647 -7.82 -1.12 26.11
CA ALA A 647 -9.01 -1.65 25.45
C ALA A 647 -8.86 -1.66 23.92
N ASP A 648 -7.87 -0.97 23.33
CA ASP A 648 -7.62 -1.03 21.88
C ASP A 648 -6.93 -2.35 21.47
N ALA A 649 -7.54 -3.06 20.51
CA ALA A 649 -7.05 -4.30 19.94
C ALA A 649 -5.74 -4.14 19.15
N SER A 650 -5.39 -2.91 18.77
CA SER A 650 -4.18 -2.60 18.02
C SER A 650 -2.91 -2.63 18.87
N VAL A 651 -3.03 -2.67 20.20
CA VAL A 651 -1.91 -2.51 21.14
C VAL A 651 -0.98 -3.70 21.17
N TYR A 652 0.33 -3.42 21.16
CA TYR A 652 1.40 -4.40 21.33
C TYR A 652 2.57 -3.79 22.09
N GLY A 653 3.52 -4.59 22.57
CA GLY A 653 4.65 -4.06 23.29
C GLY A 653 5.85 -4.99 23.44
N TYR A 654 6.93 -4.39 23.89
CA TYR A 654 8.24 -4.98 24.13
C TYR A 654 8.80 -4.52 25.47
N ASN A 655 9.38 -5.44 26.25
CA ASN A 655 10.11 -5.08 27.47
C ASN A 655 11.58 -4.70 27.18
N SER A 656 11.85 -4.04 26.05
CA SER A 656 13.14 -3.52 25.59
C SER A 656 12.94 -2.61 24.38
N ASP A 657 13.96 -1.84 23.99
CA ASP A 657 13.93 -1.06 22.74
C ASP A 657 13.97 -1.98 21.51
N MET A 658 12.86 -2.06 20.78
CA MET A 658 12.72 -2.88 19.58
C MET A 658 12.28 -2.05 18.36
N PHE A 659 12.30 -0.71 18.46
CA PHE A 659 11.82 0.22 17.44
C PHE A 659 10.39 -0.11 16.99
N GLY A 660 9.55 -0.59 17.90
CA GLY A 660 8.14 -0.93 17.60
C GLY A 660 7.96 -1.96 16.49
N ALA A 661 8.88 -2.93 16.37
CA ALA A 661 8.91 -3.85 15.25
C ALA A 661 7.60 -4.60 14.99
N ILE A 662 7.18 -4.64 13.73
CA ILE A 662 6.07 -5.46 13.22
C ILE A 662 6.44 -6.14 11.91
N ASN A 663 7.53 -5.73 11.27
CA ASN A 663 8.05 -6.34 10.05
C ASN A 663 8.47 -7.81 10.31
N PRO A 664 7.86 -8.80 9.61
CA PRO A 664 8.20 -10.23 9.71
C PRO A 664 9.69 -10.55 9.54
N GLN A 665 10.42 -9.72 8.80
CA GLN A 665 11.86 -9.89 8.54
C GLN A 665 12.74 -9.31 9.66
N SER A 666 12.14 -8.62 10.64
CA SER A 666 12.85 -8.08 11.79
C SER A 666 13.25 -9.19 12.75
N LYS A 667 14.52 -9.21 13.15
CA LYS A 667 15.06 -10.13 14.17
C LYS A 667 14.44 -9.90 15.57
N ASN A 668 13.72 -8.80 15.74
CA ASN A 668 13.20 -8.31 17.02
C ASN A 668 11.73 -8.73 17.29
N LEU A 669 11.12 -9.57 16.46
CA LEU A 669 9.71 -9.93 16.63
C LEU A 669 9.40 -10.92 17.76
N SER A 670 10.35 -11.78 18.12
CA SER A 670 10.08 -12.93 19.00
C SER A 670 9.70 -12.58 20.44
N SER A 671 10.03 -11.37 20.91
CA SER A 671 9.70 -10.88 22.25
C SER A 671 8.45 -10.02 22.31
N MET A 672 7.73 -9.86 21.20
CA MET A 672 6.50 -9.09 21.14
C MET A 672 5.42 -9.74 21.99
N THR A 673 4.72 -8.95 22.79
CA THR A 673 3.47 -9.37 23.43
C THR A 673 2.33 -8.47 22.96
N ARG A 674 1.12 -9.05 22.96
CA ARG A 674 -0.15 -8.33 22.80
C ARG A 674 -1.04 -8.44 24.05
N ASP A 675 -0.54 -9.06 25.11
CA ASP A 675 -1.25 -9.18 26.40
C ASP A 675 -1.01 -7.91 27.24
N PRO A 676 -2.06 -7.09 27.47
CA PRO A 676 -1.94 -5.88 28.29
C PRO A 676 -1.43 -6.12 29.71
N HIS A 677 -1.74 -7.27 30.31
CA HIS A 677 -1.29 -7.63 31.65
C HIS A 677 0.20 -8.00 31.68
N GLN A 678 0.75 -8.52 30.57
CA GLN A 678 2.20 -8.68 30.43
C GLN A 678 2.89 -7.34 30.23
N MET A 679 2.33 -6.45 29.41
CA MET A 679 2.86 -5.10 29.21
C MET A 679 2.91 -4.32 30.53
N ALA A 680 1.87 -4.40 31.36
CA ALA A 680 1.83 -3.77 32.68
C ALA A 680 3.01 -4.19 33.59
N LYS A 681 3.60 -5.37 33.36
CA LYS A 681 4.74 -5.90 34.13
C LYS A 681 6.09 -5.45 33.61
N PHE A 682 6.17 -4.71 32.50
CA PHE A 682 7.44 -4.23 31.96
C PHE A 682 8.25 -3.43 32.99
N THR A 683 9.56 -3.60 32.94
CA THR A 683 10.51 -3.03 33.91
C THR A 683 11.77 -2.47 33.26
N ALA A 684 12.06 -2.81 32.00
CA ALA A 684 13.20 -2.25 31.29
C ALA A 684 13.04 -0.74 31.13
N GLY A 685 14.14 0.03 31.22
CA GLY A 685 14.08 1.49 31.16
C GLY A 685 13.64 2.03 29.78
N ASP A 686 13.83 1.21 28.77
CA ASP A 686 13.61 1.43 27.34
C ASP A 686 12.47 0.56 26.79
N ASN A 687 11.59 0.02 27.65
CA ASN A 687 10.40 -0.70 27.21
C ASN A 687 9.51 0.15 26.30
N GLU A 688 8.74 -0.52 25.45
CA GLU A 688 7.88 0.10 24.44
C GLU A 688 6.48 -0.50 24.49
N VAL A 689 5.47 0.36 24.59
CA VAL A 689 4.06 0.03 24.39
C VAL A 689 3.58 0.86 23.22
N MET A 690 3.03 0.18 22.23
CA MET A 690 2.75 0.72 20.90
C MET A 690 1.24 0.82 20.72
N PHE A 691 0.77 2.00 20.34
CA PHE A 691 -0.61 2.24 19.92
C PHE A 691 -0.59 2.63 18.45
N ARG A 692 -1.33 1.91 17.61
CA ARG A 692 -1.33 2.16 16.17
C ARG A 692 -2.00 3.51 15.87
N ASN A 693 -1.50 4.22 14.86
CA ASN A 693 -1.92 5.55 14.42
C ASN A 693 -1.71 6.69 15.45
N GLY A 694 -2.21 6.55 16.67
CA GLY A 694 -2.07 7.58 17.70
C GLY A 694 -3.05 7.43 18.88
N LEU A 695 -3.15 8.50 19.67
CA LEU A 695 -4.03 8.61 20.83
C LEU A 695 -4.73 9.97 20.86
N ASP A 696 -6.03 9.97 21.18
CA ASP A 696 -6.81 11.16 21.45
C ASP A 696 -6.48 11.77 22.82
N LEU A 697 -5.79 12.91 22.81
CA LEU A 697 -5.36 13.59 24.04
C LEU A 697 -6.49 14.39 24.69
N HIS A 698 -7.60 14.62 23.98
CA HIS A 698 -8.73 15.40 24.46
C HIS A 698 -9.94 14.53 24.83
N GLY A 699 -10.03 13.31 24.28
CA GLY A 699 -11.09 12.35 24.54
C GLY A 699 -10.77 11.32 25.63
N THR A 700 -11.14 10.07 25.38
CA THR A 700 -11.06 8.96 26.36
C THR A 700 -9.63 8.57 26.75
N ALA A 701 -8.65 8.90 25.91
CA ALA A 701 -7.23 8.69 26.16
C ALA A 701 -6.52 9.96 26.66
N ALA A 702 -7.24 10.91 27.27
CA ALA A 702 -6.63 12.12 27.82
C ALA A 702 -5.59 11.82 28.92
N PRO A 703 -4.44 12.53 28.95
CA PRO A 703 -3.41 12.33 29.95
C PRO A 703 -3.89 12.80 31.33
N SER A 704 -3.54 12.03 32.38
CA SER A 704 -3.81 12.40 33.77
C SER A 704 -2.96 13.58 34.22
N ARG A 705 -1.74 13.71 33.67
CA ARG A 705 -0.80 14.80 33.97
C ARG A 705 0.04 15.14 32.74
N ILE A 706 0.38 16.42 32.61
CA ILE A 706 1.35 16.93 31.63
C ILE A 706 2.48 17.60 32.41
N ILE A 707 3.66 17.00 32.40
CA ILE A 707 4.82 17.47 33.15
C ILE A 707 5.72 18.29 32.23
N THR A 708 5.91 19.57 32.53
CA THR A 708 6.80 20.49 31.81
C THR A 708 8.13 20.68 32.54
N SER A 709 9.18 21.06 31.82
CA SER A 709 10.51 21.26 32.42
C SER A 709 10.73 22.66 33.00
N SER A 710 9.86 23.63 32.69
CA SER A 710 9.94 25.01 33.21
C SER A 710 8.56 25.68 33.35
N ALA A 711 8.54 26.83 34.05
CA ALA A 711 7.34 27.66 34.23
C ALA A 711 6.88 28.30 32.90
N GLU A 712 7.84 28.65 32.03
CA GLU A 712 7.57 29.17 30.69
C GLU A 712 6.86 28.11 29.85
N GLN A 713 7.39 26.88 29.81
CA GLN A 713 6.74 25.77 29.09
C GLN A 713 5.34 25.47 29.65
N ARG A 714 5.16 25.55 30.98
CA ARG A 714 3.84 25.40 31.59
C ARG A 714 2.87 26.46 31.06
N THR A 715 3.31 27.71 31.00
CA THR A 715 2.50 28.83 30.50
C THR A 715 2.15 28.63 29.03
N GLU A 716 3.12 28.24 28.20
CA GLU A 716 2.88 27.95 26.78
C GLU A 716 1.85 26.84 26.56
N VAL A 717 1.93 25.75 27.33
CA VAL A 717 0.95 24.64 27.24
C VAL A 717 -0.45 25.10 27.66
N LEU A 718 -0.57 25.92 28.71
CA LEU A 718 -1.87 26.46 29.13
C LEU A 718 -2.46 27.42 28.11
N GLU A 719 -1.64 28.24 27.45
CA GLU A 719 -2.12 29.12 26.37
C GLU A 719 -2.59 28.33 25.14
N ILE A 720 -2.01 27.16 24.85
CA ILE A 720 -2.54 26.26 23.80
C ILE A 720 -3.97 25.82 24.13
N PHE A 721 -4.20 25.29 25.35
CA PHE A 721 -5.55 24.87 25.75
C PHE A 721 -6.55 26.02 25.76
N LYS A 722 -6.12 27.19 26.25
CA LYS A 722 -6.93 28.40 26.26
C LYS A 722 -7.30 28.86 24.85
N ALA A 723 -6.36 28.84 23.90
CA ALA A 723 -6.63 29.17 22.50
C ALA A 723 -7.65 28.22 21.85
N GLN A 724 -7.64 26.94 22.26
CA GLN A 724 -8.58 25.93 21.80
C GLN A 724 -9.91 25.91 22.58
N GLY A 725 -10.07 26.76 23.62
CA GLY A 725 -11.25 26.76 24.49
C GLY A 725 -11.36 25.54 25.42
N ILE A 726 -10.26 24.78 25.59
CA ILE A 726 -10.22 23.58 26.43
C ILE A 726 -9.93 24.00 27.87
N THR A 727 -10.89 23.74 28.76
CA THR A 727 -10.76 24.04 30.19
C THR A 727 -10.57 22.79 31.05
N HIS A 728 -10.90 21.61 30.52
CA HIS A 728 -10.82 20.33 31.22
C HIS A 728 -10.31 19.23 30.29
N LEU A 729 -9.55 18.28 30.83
CA LEU A 729 -9.24 17.01 30.16
C LEU A 729 -9.60 15.87 31.12
N GLY A 730 -10.28 14.84 30.61
CA GLY A 730 -10.75 13.73 31.46
C GLY A 730 -11.55 14.18 32.69
N GLY A 731 -12.31 15.28 32.57
CA GLY A 731 -13.08 15.88 33.66
C GLY A 731 -12.28 16.68 34.69
N THR A 732 -10.96 16.83 34.53
CA THR A 732 -10.09 17.58 35.45
C THR A 732 -9.65 18.91 34.82
N PRO A 733 -9.65 20.05 35.55
CA PRO A 733 -9.19 21.33 35.02
C PRO A 733 -7.74 21.29 34.51
N VAL A 734 -7.48 21.90 33.35
CA VAL A 734 -6.15 21.85 32.70
C VAL A 734 -5.04 22.42 33.58
N GLU A 735 -5.33 23.40 34.44
CA GLU A 735 -4.35 24.01 35.35
C GLU A 735 -3.85 23.03 36.42
N GLN A 736 -4.66 22.00 36.74
CA GLN A 736 -4.31 20.93 37.68
C GLN A 736 -3.55 19.78 37.00
N ILE A 737 -3.77 19.60 35.69
CA ILE A 737 -3.13 18.57 34.87
C ILE A 737 -1.73 19.02 34.46
N VAL A 738 -1.57 20.27 34.04
CA VAL A 738 -0.28 20.83 33.60
C VAL A 738 0.55 21.26 34.80
N LYS A 739 1.59 20.49 35.08
CA LYS A 739 2.48 20.64 36.24
C LYS A 739 3.88 21.00 35.78
N GLN A 740 4.51 21.93 36.49
CA GLN A 740 5.95 22.11 36.39
C GLN A 740 6.63 20.95 37.14
N GLY A 741 7.55 20.25 36.47
CA GLY A 741 8.43 19.29 37.12
C GLY A 741 9.29 20.00 38.16
N GLY A 742 9.35 19.43 39.38
CA GLY A 742 10.07 20.00 40.52
C GLY A 742 11.58 19.95 40.43
#